data_AF-A0A2T0B5T4-F1
#
_entry.id   AF-A0A2T0B5T4-F1
#
_cell.length_a   1.000
_cell.length_b   1.000
_cell.length_c   1.000
_cell.angle_alpha   90.00
_cell.angle_beta   90.00
_cell.angle_gamma   90.00
#
_symmetry.space_group_name_H-M   'P 1'
#
loop_
_entity.id
_entity.type
_entity.pdbx_description
1 polymer ?
#
loop_
_entity_poly.entity_id
_entity_poly.type
_entity_poly.pdbx_seq_one_letter_code
_entity_poly.pdbx_strand_id
1 'polypeptide(L)'
;MNETIEKELWSELEKSSIKFQSKLDSKYKRNNGIYYTGLELADKIIKNLFENTKIKEPVWKNTFFEPCGGVGNFIFAYLKYIYSNYKLTEEEARILIKNIYYCELDFNAKELYVSNIKKLTKIFFNIEIEEDDLNIGESLVYNLNQEKVEYIDVNKYFGKDKFDIIVTNPPYKSLRAEKRNYDFETDFMADKVKYEEIKKQASERYSLSKQVSSNIFKYFVEEILLNYSNENSNIGILIPSSILTDKSCEGLRKEILEKNGLRVICNIPETNKYIKAQQSLTYLIIEKSKKTNKVRISDLKNKDIIIDVKDFVNKDHGYSMMVLKEEEYTLLNKMMSFKKLKEFECIVNMRGELDLTLNKSDIISAKTEYKLVKGRNIDRYELLDCNNGFVTNEFVKKSPKKYYIENERIACQQIVNVNKERRLMFTFMPCNYVLGNSCNFIYVKENKKGIDIYYLLGLLNSKLLNWYFKLFSSNNHVNNYELDNLPIPIHDIAKMKQVSEIAFKNSQEYSKLNDEKIDDLVNELFGLENISKTKMNAELNTNKEDYEKHMNNKPIYEQLSIFSKFRSELDNKVDEVTKLKQKYITNNFVINNKSYKMSDLDMEIITSVPAGGNWQNIPQETMNKSKRLLGIQKTGGRTTLYGRLQYDKPSYTITTYFNRPGNGCYIHPVNNRVLTTREAARLQCFPDDYYFYGNQKDILNQIGNAVPPVIGYLIGEKIIKSLGCGISLDLFSGAGGLLYGMKKAGITHALANDFDKSACVTLKVNNPEIEVLYGDITKEAVKTEIINKGIYKNTDIICGGPPCQGFSLAGFRRSDDPRNKLFRDFYDVVKSVKPKVFVFENVIGILSYKKGKTYEEIKTLFKELGYNVHGEALMFNEYGVPQKRKRVIVIGVRNDLNISPESLYPDKITESKETQITVKDAIGDLEKIELNKNVIIPKSESEFQRFIKNHISYEEYVLNLSSKNKRGQI
;
A
#
# COMPACT_ATOMS: atom_id res chain seq x y z
N MET A 1 -55.05 2.38 20.48
CA MET A 1 -55.18 1.17 19.65
C MET A 1 -54.67 -0.02 20.43
N ASN A 2 -55.32 -1.20 20.37
CA ASN A 2 -54.90 -2.37 21.15
C ASN A 2 -53.51 -2.85 20.73
N GLU A 3 -52.60 -3.11 21.69
CA GLU A 3 -51.28 -3.74 21.43
C GLU A 3 -51.41 -5.02 20.57
N THR A 4 -52.55 -5.71 20.68
CA THR A 4 -52.90 -6.90 19.90
C THR A 4 -52.93 -6.62 18.39
N ILE A 5 -53.55 -5.50 17.97
CA ILE A 5 -53.69 -5.15 16.54
C ILE A 5 -52.33 -4.81 15.93
N GLU A 6 -51.47 -4.11 16.69
CA GLU A 6 -50.10 -3.81 16.25
C GLU A 6 -49.25 -5.09 16.12
N LYS A 7 -49.34 -6.00 17.10
CA LYS A 7 -48.64 -7.30 17.08
C LYS A 7 -49.11 -8.18 15.91
N GLU A 8 -50.40 -8.21 15.64
CA GLU A 8 -50.98 -8.94 14.51
C GLU A 8 -50.52 -8.38 13.16
N LEU A 9 -50.60 -7.05 12.97
CA LEU A 9 -50.11 -6.38 11.76
C LEU A 9 -48.62 -6.66 11.54
N TRP A 10 -47.80 -6.54 12.59
CA TRP A 10 -46.35 -6.79 12.50
C TRP A 10 -46.04 -8.25 12.12
N SER A 11 -46.79 -9.21 12.67
CA SER A 11 -46.69 -10.63 12.31
C SER A 11 -47.12 -10.89 10.87
N GLU A 12 -48.17 -10.23 10.39
CA GLU A 12 -48.62 -10.34 8.99
C GLU A 12 -47.56 -9.82 8.01
N LEU A 13 -46.99 -8.64 8.27
CA LEU A 13 -45.92 -8.06 7.46
C LEU A 13 -44.71 -9.00 7.39
N GLU A 14 -44.28 -9.54 8.53
CA GLU A 14 -43.16 -10.48 8.59
C GLU A 14 -43.44 -11.77 7.81
N LYS A 15 -44.63 -12.37 7.98
CA LYS A 15 -45.05 -13.57 7.22
C LYS A 15 -45.09 -13.29 5.72
N SER A 16 -45.61 -12.13 5.30
CA SER A 16 -45.69 -11.75 3.89
C SER A 16 -44.30 -11.60 3.26
N SER A 17 -43.37 -10.95 3.97
CA SER A 17 -41.97 -10.80 3.58
C SER A 17 -41.26 -12.16 3.45
N ILE A 18 -41.41 -13.06 4.44
CA ILE A 18 -40.82 -14.41 4.40
C ILE A 18 -41.38 -15.22 3.23
N LYS A 19 -42.71 -15.17 3.02
CA LYS A 19 -43.38 -15.87 1.91
C LYS A 19 -42.89 -15.36 0.56
N PHE A 20 -42.73 -14.05 0.39
CA PHE A 20 -42.16 -13.46 -0.83
C PHE A 20 -40.72 -13.95 -1.05
N GLN A 21 -39.87 -13.86 -0.03
CA GLN A 21 -38.49 -14.33 -0.10
C GLN A 21 -38.37 -15.81 -0.45
N SER A 22 -39.26 -16.68 0.03
CA SER A 22 -39.22 -18.11 -0.28
C SER A 22 -39.57 -18.43 -1.75
N LYS A 23 -40.29 -17.54 -2.43
CA LYS A 23 -40.71 -17.72 -3.84
C LYS A 23 -39.67 -17.24 -4.84
N LEU A 24 -38.76 -16.37 -4.42
CA LEU A 24 -37.73 -15.83 -5.30
C LEU A 24 -36.71 -16.90 -5.72
N ASP A 25 -36.52 -17.01 -7.03
CA ASP A 25 -35.57 -17.94 -7.64
C ASP A 25 -34.13 -17.71 -7.16
N SER A 26 -33.42 -18.81 -6.91
CA SER A 26 -32.04 -18.77 -6.38
C SER A 26 -31.05 -18.20 -7.38
N LYS A 27 -31.26 -18.43 -8.69
CA LYS A 27 -30.42 -17.85 -9.76
C LYS A 27 -30.67 -16.35 -9.85
N TYR A 28 -31.91 -15.88 -9.76
CA TYR A 28 -32.26 -14.45 -9.71
C TYR A 28 -31.62 -13.72 -8.53
N LYS A 29 -31.74 -14.27 -7.30
CA LYS A 29 -31.10 -13.70 -6.10
C LYS A 29 -29.58 -13.56 -6.27
N ARG A 30 -28.93 -14.60 -6.79
CA ARG A 30 -27.47 -14.62 -7.03
C ARG A 30 -27.05 -13.67 -8.16
N ASN A 31 -27.87 -13.54 -9.21
CA ASN A 31 -27.58 -12.68 -10.35
C ASN A 31 -27.68 -11.21 -9.98
N ASN A 32 -28.63 -10.84 -9.11
CA ASN A 32 -28.84 -9.47 -8.68
C ASN A 32 -28.23 -9.14 -7.31
N GLY A 33 -27.72 -10.12 -6.57
CA GLY A 33 -27.14 -9.92 -5.23
C GLY A 33 -28.18 -9.47 -4.20
N ILE A 34 -29.42 -9.94 -4.33
CA ILE A 34 -30.56 -9.48 -3.52
C ILE A 34 -30.66 -10.32 -2.23
N TYR A 35 -30.63 -9.62 -1.10
CA TYR A 35 -30.81 -10.20 0.23
C TYR A 35 -31.76 -9.33 1.02
N TYR A 36 -32.92 -9.86 1.39
CA TYR A 36 -33.94 -9.10 2.10
C TYR A 36 -33.64 -9.00 3.59
N THR A 37 -33.81 -7.80 4.13
CA THR A 37 -33.68 -7.51 5.56
C THR A 37 -34.94 -7.99 6.30
N GLY A 38 -34.80 -8.84 7.31
CA GLY A 38 -35.90 -9.19 8.21
C GLY A 38 -36.43 -7.96 8.97
N LEU A 39 -37.74 -7.94 9.22
CA LEU A 39 -38.43 -6.77 9.81
C LEU A 39 -37.91 -6.43 11.22
N GLU A 40 -37.54 -7.43 12.03
CA GLU A 40 -36.91 -7.23 13.34
C GLU A 40 -35.57 -6.46 13.24
N LEU A 41 -34.76 -6.74 12.21
CA LEU A 41 -33.49 -6.04 12.03
C LEU A 41 -33.70 -4.63 11.46
N ALA A 42 -34.68 -4.45 10.57
CA ALA A 42 -35.06 -3.14 10.07
C ALA A 42 -35.50 -2.21 11.22
N ASP A 43 -36.35 -2.70 12.12
CA ASP A 43 -36.78 -1.99 13.33
C ASP A 43 -35.59 -1.58 14.21
N LYS A 44 -34.63 -2.50 14.44
CA LYS A 44 -33.41 -2.19 15.20
C LYS A 44 -32.54 -1.12 14.56
N ILE A 45 -32.41 -1.14 13.23
CA ILE A 45 -31.60 -0.15 12.50
C ILE A 45 -32.26 1.23 12.57
N ILE A 46 -33.59 1.32 12.38
CA ILE A 46 -34.34 2.58 12.52
C ILE A 46 -34.23 3.13 13.93
N LYS A 47 -34.45 2.33 14.97
CA LYS A 47 -34.28 2.77 16.36
C LYS A 47 -32.88 3.31 16.63
N ASN A 48 -31.85 2.56 16.22
CA ASN A 48 -30.47 3.02 16.37
C ASN A 48 -30.18 4.31 15.60
N LEU A 49 -30.76 4.51 14.41
CA LEU A 49 -30.63 5.75 13.68
C LEU A 49 -31.16 6.93 14.50
N PHE A 50 -32.39 6.84 15.01
CA PHE A 50 -33.03 7.91 15.79
C PHE A 50 -32.35 8.15 17.15
N GLU A 51 -31.88 7.10 17.82
CA GLU A 51 -31.21 7.22 19.13
C GLU A 51 -29.79 7.79 19.05
N ASN A 52 -29.13 7.66 17.89
CA ASN A 52 -27.71 8.01 17.74
C ASN A 52 -27.45 9.19 16.81
N THR A 53 -28.49 9.79 16.24
CA THR A 53 -28.36 10.93 15.33
C THR A 53 -29.36 12.03 15.65
N LYS A 54 -29.06 13.26 15.20
CA LYS A 54 -29.98 14.39 15.38
C LYS A 54 -30.90 14.53 14.17
N ILE A 55 -32.17 14.18 14.36
CA ILE A 55 -33.22 14.36 13.36
C ILE A 55 -33.84 15.75 13.51
N LYS A 56 -34.16 16.41 12.39
CA LYS A 56 -34.75 17.75 12.39
C LYS A 56 -36.22 17.69 12.80
N GLU A 57 -36.66 18.61 13.66
CA GLU A 57 -38.08 18.74 14.02
C GLU A 57 -38.82 19.75 13.13
N PRO A 58 -40.13 19.54 12.86
CA PRO A 58 -40.90 18.35 13.22
C PRO A 58 -40.56 17.13 12.33
N VAL A 59 -40.45 15.93 12.91
CA VAL A 59 -39.94 14.74 12.20
C VAL A 59 -40.68 14.41 10.89
N TRP A 60 -42.01 14.55 10.85
CA TRP A 60 -42.83 14.24 9.67
C TRP A 60 -42.58 15.13 8.44
N LYS A 61 -41.85 16.25 8.60
CA LYS A 61 -41.43 17.09 7.48
C LYS A 61 -40.11 16.65 6.83
N ASN A 62 -39.42 15.66 7.40
CA ASN A 62 -38.19 15.13 6.82
C ASN A 62 -38.52 14.15 5.71
N THR A 63 -37.74 14.23 4.63
CA THR A 63 -37.80 13.26 3.55
C THR A 63 -37.08 11.96 3.92
N PHE A 64 -37.80 10.84 3.85
CA PHE A 64 -37.27 9.51 4.07
C PHE A 64 -37.09 8.80 2.73
N PHE A 65 -35.91 8.25 2.48
CA PHE A 65 -35.58 7.60 1.21
C PHE A 65 -35.01 6.21 1.39
N GLU A 66 -35.62 5.23 0.73
CA GLU A 66 -35.15 3.86 0.63
C GLU A 66 -34.77 3.52 -0.83
N PRO A 67 -33.50 3.75 -1.24
CA PRO A 67 -33.07 3.57 -2.63
C PRO A 67 -33.08 2.11 -3.15
N CYS A 68 -33.20 1.12 -2.26
CA CYS A 68 -33.33 -0.30 -2.61
C CYS A 68 -34.34 -0.94 -1.65
N GLY A 69 -35.63 -0.74 -1.95
CA GLY A 69 -36.70 -0.93 -0.99
C GLY A 69 -37.18 -2.36 -0.77
N GLY A 70 -36.98 -3.26 -1.72
CA GLY A 70 -37.47 -4.63 -1.61
C GLY A 70 -38.98 -4.65 -1.32
N VAL A 71 -39.39 -5.17 -0.16
CA VAL A 71 -40.80 -5.18 0.25
C VAL A 71 -41.17 -4.02 1.20
N GLY A 72 -40.24 -3.09 1.46
CA GLY A 72 -40.44 -1.88 2.26
C GLY A 72 -40.24 -2.01 3.77
N ASN A 73 -39.50 -3.01 4.24
CA ASN A 73 -39.36 -3.27 5.68
C ASN A 73 -38.72 -2.09 6.46
N PHE A 74 -37.82 -1.30 5.85
CA PHE A 74 -37.28 -0.12 6.53
C PHE A 74 -38.30 1.01 6.61
N ILE A 75 -39.12 1.23 5.58
CA ILE A 75 -40.24 2.18 5.64
C ILE A 75 -41.26 1.75 6.71
N PHE A 76 -41.60 0.46 6.80
CA PHE A 76 -42.55 -0.01 7.83
C PHE A 76 -41.99 0.20 9.24
N ALA A 77 -40.70 -0.07 9.44
CA ALA A 77 -39.99 0.21 10.69
C ALA A 77 -39.97 1.72 11.02
N TYR A 78 -39.76 2.57 10.01
CA TYR A 78 -39.81 4.03 10.16
C TYR A 78 -41.20 4.51 10.59
N LEU A 79 -42.25 4.11 9.89
CA LEU A 79 -43.63 4.49 10.22
C LEU A 79 -44.04 4.00 11.60
N LYS A 80 -43.64 2.78 11.98
CA LYS A 80 -43.83 2.26 13.34
C LYS A 80 -43.14 3.13 14.37
N TYR A 81 -41.86 3.46 14.16
CA TYR A 81 -41.11 4.32 15.08
C TYR A 81 -41.81 5.68 15.28
N ILE A 82 -42.29 6.30 14.20
CA ILE A 82 -43.02 7.58 14.28
C ILE A 82 -44.33 7.41 15.05
N TYR A 83 -45.14 6.42 14.71
CA TYR A 83 -46.41 6.15 15.38
C TYR A 83 -46.24 5.90 16.89
N SER A 84 -45.20 5.16 17.29
CA SER A 84 -44.95 4.85 18.70
C SER A 84 -44.42 6.04 19.52
N ASN A 85 -43.78 7.03 18.89
CA ASN A 85 -43.09 8.12 19.60
C ASN A 85 -43.73 9.50 19.40
N TYR A 86 -44.58 9.67 18.39
CA TYR A 86 -45.20 10.95 18.04
C TYR A 86 -46.70 10.81 17.87
N LYS A 87 -47.45 11.80 18.37
CA LYS A 87 -48.90 11.91 18.14
C LYS A 87 -49.14 12.86 16.98
N LEU A 88 -49.44 12.30 15.81
CA LEU A 88 -49.71 13.07 14.60
C LEU A 88 -51.21 13.27 14.42
N THR A 89 -51.57 14.46 13.95
CA THR A 89 -52.87 14.70 13.30
C THR A 89 -52.92 14.01 11.93
N GLU A 90 -54.13 13.87 11.36
CA GLU A 90 -54.28 13.29 10.02
C GLU A 90 -53.51 14.08 8.95
N GLU A 91 -53.53 15.42 9.02
CA GLU A 91 -52.79 16.29 8.10
C GLU A 91 -51.27 16.07 8.20
N GLU A 92 -50.73 15.98 9.41
CA GLU A 92 -49.31 15.74 9.64
C GLU A 92 -48.88 14.34 9.17
N ALA A 93 -49.73 13.34 9.35
CA ALA A 93 -49.47 11.98 8.87
C ALA A 93 -49.57 11.89 7.34
N ARG A 94 -50.45 12.67 6.67
CA ARG A 94 -50.44 12.81 5.20
C ARG A 94 -49.15 13.45 4.71
N ILE A 95 -48.63 14.46 5.42
CA ILE A 95 -47.31 15.06 5.12
C ILE A 95 -46.19 14.04 5.28
N LEU A 96 -46.20 13.23 6.35
CA LEU A 96 -45.23 12.15 6.57
C LEU A 96 -45.19 11.18 5.39
N ILE A 97 -46.37 10.69 4.96
CA ILE A 97 -46.48 9.71 3.87
C ILE A 97 -45.96 10.30 2.56
N LYS A 98 -46.34 11.53 2.23
CA LYS A 98 -45.89 12.24 1.02
C LYS A 98 -44.37 12.50 1.00
N ASN A 99 -43.72 12.44 2.15
CA ASN A 99 -42.27 12.61 2.29
C ASN A 99 -41.49 11.28 2.25
N ILE A 100 -42.14 10.15 1.97
CA ILE A 100 -41.49 8.85 1.79
C ILE A 100 -41.23 8.62 0.30
N TYR A 101 -39.98 8.25 -0.01
CA TYR A 101 -39.48 7.96 -1.35
C TYR A 101 -38.91 6.54 -1.38
N TYR A 102 -39.34 5.76 -2.37
CA TYR A 102 -39.08 4.33 -2.42
C TYR A 102 -38.68 3.92 -3.84
N CYS A 103 -37.60 3.15 -3.98
CA CYS A 103 -37.14 2.63 -5.27
C CYS A 103 -36.97 1.12 -5.22
N GLU A 104 -37.58 0.40 -6.16
CA GLU A 104 -37.41 -1.05 -6.30
C GLU A 104 -37.60 -1.50 -7.75
N LEU A 105 -36.75 -2.43 -8.19
CA LEU A 105 -36.77 -2.98 -9.54
C LEU A 105 -37.82 -4.08 -9.71
N ASP A 106 -38.02 -4.92 -8.68
CA ASP A 106 -38.94 -6.06 -8.74
C ASP A 106 -40.41 -5.62 -8.62
N PHE A 107 -41.17 -5.82 -9.69
CA PHE A 107 -42.59 -5.45 -9.74
C PHE A 107 -43.43 -6.08 -8.62
N ASN A 108 -43.21 -7.37 -8.33
CA ASN A 108 -44.00 -8.07 -7.31
C ASN A 108 -43.65 -7.56 -5.90
N ALA A 109 -42.41 -7.15 -5.68
CA ALA A 109 -41.99 -6.54 -4.41
C ALA A 109 -42.66 -5.17 -4.23
N LYS A 110 -42.77 -4.37 -5.31
CA LYS A 110 -43.52 -3.10 -5.31
C LYS A 110 -45.01 -3.29 -5.01
N GLU A 111 -45.68 -4.23 -5.67
CA GLU A 111 -47.10 -4.52 -5.39
C GLU A 111 -47.32 -4.91 -3.92
N LEU A 112 -46.43 -5.75 -3.39
CA LEU A 112 -46.49 -6.14 -1.98
C LEU A 112 -46.25 -4.96 -1.04
N TYR A 113 -45.30 -4.08 -1.37
CA TYR A 113 -45.07 -2.84 -0.64
C TYR A 113 -46.31 -1.94 -0.63
N VAL A 114 -46.92 -1.66 -1.79
CA VAL A 114 -48.12 -0.82 -1.91
C VAL A 114 -49.29 -1.40 -1.11
N SER A 115 -49.50 -2.72 -1.18
CA SER A 115 -50.54 -3.39 -0.39
C SER A 115 -50.31 -3.24 1.12
N ASN A 116 -49.07 -3.43 1.57
CA ASN A 116 -48.73 -3.39 2.98
C ASN A 116 -48.71 -1.97 3.55
N ILE A 117 -48.23 -0.97 2.81
CA ILE A 117 -48.21 0.42 3.28
C ILE A 117 -49.63 0.97 3.41
N LYS A 118 -50.56 0.66 2.48
CA LYS A 118 -51.98 1.02 2.58
C LYS A 118 -52.63 0.49 3.87
N LYS A 119 -52.35 -0.77 4.21
CA LYS A 119 -52.82 -1.36 5.48
C LYS A 119 -52.23 -0.64 6.69
N LEU A 120 -50.93 -0.38 6.64
CA LEU A 120 -50.20 0.21 7.77
C LEU A 120 -50.65 1.66 8.02
N THR A 121 -50.85 2.48 6.99
CA THR A 121 -51.31 3.87 7.17
C THR A 121 -52.74 3.95 7.67
N LYS A 122 -53.61 3.03 7.21
CA LYS A 122 -54.97 2.91 7.73
C LYS A 122 -54.98 2.53 9.22
N ILE A 123 -54.11 1.60 9.62
CA ILE A 123 -54.05 1.13 11.01
C ILE A 123 -53.35 2.15 11.92
N PHE A 124 -52.18 2.67 11.56
CA PHE A 124 -51.41 3.57 12.44
C PHE A 124 -51.95 5.00 12.47
N PHE A 125 -52.47 5.51 11.35
CA PHE A 125 -52.82 6.93 11.23
C PHE A 125 -54.28 7.18 10.86
N ASN A 126 -55.09 6.12 10.67
CA ASN A 126 -56.46 6.20 10.16
C ASN A 126 -56.56 6.93 8.80
N ILE A 127 -55.54 6.74 7.95
CA ILE A 127 -55.47 7.35 6.61
C ILE A 127 -55.56 6.28 5.54
N GLU A 128 -56.51 6.45 4.63
CA GLU A 128 -56.54 5.75 3.34
C GLU A 128 -55.71 6.54 2.31
N ILE A 129 -54.88 5.80 1.59
CA ILE A 129 -54.00 6.31 0.53
C ILE A 129 -54.14 5.46 -0.73
N GLU A 130 -53.93 6.10 -1.87
CA GLU A 130 -53.81 5.45 -3.17
C GLU A 130 -52.34 5.35 -3.61
N GLU A 131 -52.08 4.62 -4.69
CA GLU A 131 -50.72 4.48 -5.23
C GLU A 131 -50.15 5.83 -5.66
N ASP A 132 -50.99 6.71 -6.21
CA ASP A 132 -50.62 8.07 -6.64
C ASP A 132 -50.22 9.00 -5.46
N ASP A 133 -50.52 8.61 -4.22
CA ASP A 133 -50.06 9.34 -3.02
C ASP A 133 -48.61 9.00 -2.62
N LEU A 134 -48.01 7.98 -3.27
CA LEU A 134 -46.69 7.45 -2.94
C LEU A 134 -45.64 7.89 -3.96
N ASN A 135 -44.42 8.20 -3.50
CA ASN A 135 -43.30 8.45 -4.41
C ASN A 135 -42.55 7.14 -4.70
N ILE A 136 -42.94 6.47 -5.79
CA ILE A 136 -42.37 5.18 -6.20
C ILE A 136 -41.50 5.36 -7.46
N GLY A 137 -40.24 4.94 -7.37
CA GLY A 137 -39.30 4.83 -8.47
C GLY A 137 -38.90 3.38 -8.74
N GLU A 138 -38.06 3.17 -9.75
CA GLU A 138 -37.56 1.84 -10.14
C GLU A 138 -36.09 1.65 -9.77
N SER A 139 -35.30 0.96 -10.62
CA SER A 139 -33.87 0.76 -10.40
C SER A 139 -33.08 2.05 -10.43
N LEU A 140 -32.13 2.19 -9.49
CA LEU A 140 -31.12 3.24 -9.47
C LEU A 140 -29.73 2.65 -9.75
N VAL A 141 -28.77 3.54 -10.03
CA VAL A 141 -27.36 3.20 -10.27
C VAL A 141 -27.16 2.39 -11.55
N TYR A 142 -27.50 1.10 -11.57
CA TYR A 142 -27.41 0.25 -12.77
C TYR A 142 -28.44 -0.88 -12.69
N ASN A 143 -29.21 -1.08 -13.77
CA ASN A 143 -30.12 -2.22 -13.92
C ASN A 143 -29.42 -3.39 -14.61
N LEU A 144 -29.11 -4.46 -13.87
CA LEU A 144 -28.38 -5.62 -14.41
C LEU A 144 -29.19 -6.53 -15.32
N ASN A 145 -30.52 -6.37 -15.31
CA ASN A 145 -31.45 -7.16 -16.12
C ASN A 145 -31.63 -6.59 -17.54
N GLN A 146 -31.05 -5.42 -17.85
CA GLN A 146 -31.09 -4.81 -19.17
C GLN A 146 -29.88 -5.23 -20.02
N GLU A 147 -30.08 -5.33 -21.34
CA GLU A 147 -28.99 -5.62 -22.30
C GLU A 147 -27.96 -4.48 -22.36
N LYS A 148 -28.45 -3.25 -22.46
CA LYS A 148 -27.65 -2.03 -22.39
C LYS A 148 -27.79 -1.43 -21.00
N VAL A 149 -26.68 -1.33 -20.27
CA VAL A 149 -26.68 -0.85 -18.89
C VAL A 149 -26.15 0.58 -18.83
N GLU A 150 -26.99 1.49 -18.38
CA GLU A 150 -26.66 2.92 -18.21
C GLU A 150 -26.88 3.34 -16.76
N TYR A 151 -26.21 4.41 -16.35
CA TYR A 151 -26.43 5.00 -15.04
C TYR A 151 -27.84 5.57 -14.92
N ILE A 152 -28.54 5.25 -13.83
CA ILE A 152 -29.89 5.78 -13.54
C ILE A 152 -29.83 6.70 -12.33
N ASP A 153 -30.13 7.98 -12.56
CA ASP A 153 -30.21 9.03 -11.55
C ASP A 153 -31.59 9.03 -10.86
N VAL A 154 -31.61 9.35 -9.57
CA VAL A 154 -32.85 9.46 -8.77
C VAL A 154 -33.78 10.58 -9.25
N ASN A 155 -33.21 11.65 -9.83
CA ASN A 155 -33.99 12.76 -10.40
C ASN A 155 -34.93 12.30 -11.52
N LYS A 156 -34.64 11.17 -12.18
CA LYS A 156 -35.51 10.56 -13.19
C LYS A 156 -36.91 10.29 -12.66
N TYR A 157 -37.04 9.95 -11.37
CA TYR A 157 -38.31 9.54 -10.77
C TYR A 157 -38.97 10.66 -9.96
N PHE A 158 -38.20 11.45 -9.23
CA PHE A 158 -38.77 12.36 -8.23
C PHE A 158 -38.54 13.85 -8.49
N GLY A 159 -37.73 14.22 -9.50
CA GLY A 159 -37.27 15.61 -9.68
C GLY A 159 -36.52 16.19 -8.47
N LYS A 160 -36.03 15.30 -7.60
CA LYS A 160 -35.36 15.57 -6.34
C LYS A 160 -34.25 14.53 -6.14
N ASP A 161 -33.11 14.98 -5.66
CA ASP A 161 -31.93 14.15 -5.46
C ASP A 161 -31.36 14.18 -4.05
N LYS A 162 -31.91 14.95 -3.12
CA LYS A 162 -31.35 15.10 -1.76
C LYS A 162 -32.38 14.80 -0.68
N PHE A 163 -32.07 13.89 0.23
CA PHE A 163 -33.01 13.40 1.26
C PHE A 163 -32.48 13.58 2.67
N ASP A 164 -33.36 13.74 3.65
CA ASP A 164 -32.99 14.02 5.05
C ASP A 164 -32.66 12.74 5.83
N ILE A 165 -33.38 11.66 5.54
CA ILE A 165 -33.18 10.34 6.14
C ILE A 165 -33.03 9.34 5.01
N ILE A 166 -31.93 8.58 4.99
CA ILE A 166 -31.67 7.58 3.95
C ILE A 166 -31.36 6.25 4.62
N VAL A 167 -32.21 5.25 4.41
CA VAL A 167 -32.00 3.92 4.99
C VAL A 167 -32.14 2.88 3.91
N THR A 168 -31.18 1.96 3.76
CA THR A 168 -31.25 0.94 2.70
C THR A 168 -30.38 -0.28 2.96
N ASN A 169 -30.68 -1.35 2.23
CA ASN A 169 -29.84 -2.52 2.05
C ASN A 169 -29.61 -2.72 0.53
N PRO A 170 -28.51 -2.18 -0.04
CA PRO A 170 -28.26 -2.25 -1.48
C PRO A 170 -27.83 -3.66 -1.94
N PRO A 171 -27.91 -3.97 -3.23
CA PRO A 171 -27.53 -5.28 -3.77
C PRO A 171 -26.02 -5.59 -3.65
N TYR A 172 -25.69 -6.83 -3.24
CA TYR A 172 -24.31 -7.29 -3.00
C TYR A 172 -23.72 -8.05 -4.20
N LYS A 173 -23.77 -7.48 -5.40
CA LYS A 173 -23.33 -8.15 -6.63
C LYS A 173 -21.92 -7.78 -7.06
N SER A 174 -21.02 -8.77 -7.11
CA SER A 174 -19.72 -8.65 -7.78
C SER A 174 -19.88 -8.64 -9.31
N LEU A 175 -19.34 -7.61 -9.96
CA LEU A 175 -19.30 -7.41 -11.42
C LEU A 175 -18.12 -8.19 -12.03
N ARG A 176 -18.07 -9.50 -11.75
CA ARG A 176 -17.09 -10.42 -12.34
C ARG A 176 -17.83 -11.65 -12.87
N ALA A 177 -17.74 -11.86 -14.18
CA ALA A 177 -18.22 -13.10 -14.79
C ALA A 177 -17.20 -14.21 -14.52
N GLU A 178 -17.64 -15.31 -13.92
CA GLU A 178 -16.83 -16.52 -13.73
C GLU A 178 -17.40 -17.64 -14.58
N LYS A 179 -16.58 -18.20 -15.48
CA LYS A 179 -17.03 -19.19 -16.48
C LYS A 179 -17.77 -20.39 -15.88
N ARG A 180 -17.40 -20.82 -14.67
CA ARG A 180 -18.05 -21.92 -13.93
C ARG A 180 -19.51 -21.67 -13.53
N ASN A 181 -19.99 -20.42 -13.61
CA ASN A 181 -21.34 -20.04 -13.19
C ASN A 181 -22.35 -19.99 -14.35
N TYR A 182 -21.92 -20.35 -15.57
CA TYR A 182 -22.72 -20.26 -16.79
C TYR A 182 -22.75 -21.62 -17.50
N ASP A 183 -23.93 -21.98 -18.01
CA ASP A 183 -24.12 -23.21 -18.77
C ASP A 183 -23.70 -23.04 -20.24
N PHE A 184 -23.79 -21.81 -20.77
CA PHE A 184 -23.47 -21.45 -22.15
C PHE A 184 -22.38 -20.36 -22.23
N GLU A 185 -21.46 -20.50 -23.19
CA GLU A 185 -20.36 -19.53 -23.40
C GLU A 185 -20.88 -18.15 -23.85
N THR A 186 -21.99 -18.11 -24.59
CA THR A 186 -22.62 -16.89 -25.08
C THR A 186 -23.05 -15.99 -23.93
N ASP A 187 -23.69 -16.55 -22.91
CA ASP A 187 -24.20 -15.83 -21.75
C ASP A 187 -23.04 -15.31 -20.89
N PHE A 188 -21.99 -16.12 -20.73
CA PHE A 188 -20.76 -15.72 -20.05
C PHE A 188 -20.10 -14.52 -20.74
N MET A 189 -19.99 -14.55 -22.08
CA MET A 189 -19.40 -13.46 -22.84
C MET A 189 -20.25 -12.19 -22.79
N ALA A 190 -21.58 -12.31 -22.88
CA ALA A 190 -22.51 -11.19 -22.77
C ALA A 190 -22.39 -10.48 -21.41
N ASP A 191 -22.46 -11.23 -20.31
CA ASP A 191 -22.31 -10.65 -18.96
C ASP A 191 -20.90 -10.09 -18.73
N LYS A 192 -19.86 -10.71 -19.28
CA LYS A 192 -18.49 -10.20 -19.18
C LYS A 192 -18.36 -8.84 -19.86
N VAL A 193 -18.88 -8.68 -21.07
CA VAL A 193 -18.88 -7.38 -21.78
C VAL A 193 -19.67 -6.34 -21.01
N LYS A 194 -20.89 -6.69 -20.59
CA LYS A 194 -21.77 -5.83 -19.78
C LYS A 194 -21.08 -5.34 -18.50
N TYR A 195 -20.44 -6.23 -17.75
CA TYR A 195 -19.74 -5.86 -16.52
C TYR A 195 -18.51 -4.98 -16.74
N GLU A 196 -17.78 -5.16 -17.85
CA GLU A 196 -16.67 -4.26 -18.20
C GLU A 196 -17.17 -2.85 -18.59
N GLU A 197 -18.31 -2.76 -19.27
CA GLU A 197 -18.94 -1.47 -19.59
C GLU A 197 -19.39 -0.73 -18.32
N ILE A 198 -20.06 -1.42 -17.40
CA ILE A 198 -20.44 -0.84 -16.09
C ILE A 198 -19.20 -0.35 -15.33
N LYS A 199 -18.11 -1.12 -15.31
CA LYS A 199 -16.86 -0.70 -14.65
C LYS A 199 -16.26 0.54 -15.29
N LYS A 200 -16.32 0.65 -16.62
CA LYS A 200 -15.84 1.83 -17.33
C LYS A 200 -16.63 3.08 -16.94
N GLN A 201 -17.97 3.03 -17.06
CA GLN A 201 -18.86 4.13 -16.63
C GLN A 201 -18.64 4.48 -15.15
N ALA A 202 -18.54 3.47 -14.29
CA ALA A 202 -18.29 3.64 -12.87
C ALA A 202 -16.93 4.30 -12.57
N SER A 203 -15.87 3.97 -13.32
CA SER A 203 -14.54 4.55 -13.11
C SER A 203 -14.46 6.05 -13.43
N GLU A 204 -15.33 6.51 -14.32
CA GLU A 204 -15.47 7.92 -14.71
C GLU A 204 -16.31 8.67 -13.66
N ARG A 205 -17.41 8.06 -13.20
CA ARG A 205 -18.38 8.68 -12.27
C ARG A 205 -17.93 8.66 -10.81
N TYR A 206 -17.60 7.48 -10.29
CA TYR A 206 -17.33 7.27 -8.87
C TYR A 206 -15.88 7.57 -8.58
N SER A 207 -15.61 8.52 -7.68
CA SER A 207 -14.28 8.99 -7.29
C SER A 207 -13.68 8.20 -6.11
N LEU A 208 -14.52 7.77 -5.17
CA LEU A 208 -14.10 7.04 -3.97
C LEU A 208 -13.98 5.54 -4.26
N SER A 209 -14.77 5.04 -5.23
CA SER A 209 -14.80 3.64 -5.67
C SER A 209 -13.94 3.37 -6.92
N LYS A 210 -13.00 4.26 -7.28
CA LYS A 210 -12.17 4.18 -8.52
C LYS A 210 -11.24 2.97 -8.62
N GLN A 211 -10.77 2.44 -7.49
CA GLN A 211 -9.70 1.43 -7.45
C GLN A 211 -10.24 0.03 -7.06
N VAL A 212 -10.84 -0.62 -8.06
CA VAL A 212 -11.03 -2.07 -8.27
C VAL A 212 -11.19 -2.97 -7.02
N SER A 213 -12.46 -3.18 -6.64
CA SER A 213 -13.13 -4.49 -6.73
C SER A 213 -14.63 -4.21 -6.89
N SER A 214 -15.17 -4.48 -8.07
CA SER A 214 -16.41 -3.89 -8.59
C SER A 214 -17.65 -4.59 -8.03
N ASN A 215 -18.03 -4.26 -6.79
CA ASN A 215 -19.30 -4.68 -6.20
C ASN A 215 -20.28 -3.51 -6.17
N ILE A 216 -21.53 -3.73 -6.60
CA ILE A 216 -22.52 -2.67 -6.80
C ILE A 216 -22.85 -1.91 -5.52
N PHE A 217 -22.85 -2.56 -4.35
CA PHE A 217 -23.14 -1.85 -3.09
C PHE A 217 -22.23 -0.64 -2.87
N LYS A 218 -20.99 -0.68 -3.36
CA LYS A 218 -20.02 0.42 -3.20
C LYS A 218 -20.46 1.68 -3.94
N TYR A 219 -21.05 1.51 -5.12
CA TYR A 219 -21.59 2.62 -5.90
C TYR A 219 -22.81 3.23 -5.22
N PHE A 220 -23.68 2.40 -4.63
CA PHE A 220 -24.79 2.89 -3.80
C PHE A 220 -24.29 3.65 -2.56
N VAL A 221 -23.27 3.15 -1.86
CA VAL A 221 -22.69 3.87 -0.71
C VAL A 221 -22.14 5.23 -1.15
N GLU A 222 -21.44 5.30 -2.28
CA GLU A 222 -20.91 6.57 -2.80
C GLU A 222 -22.02 7.54 -3.23
N GLU A 223 -23.04 7.07 -3.97
CA GLU A 223 -24.20 7.87 -4.32
C GLU A 223 -24.90 8.39 -3.07
N ILE A 224 -25.12 7.55 -2.05
CA ILE A 224 -25.76 7.96 -0.80
C ILE A 224 -24.94 9.04 -0.08
N LEU A 225 -23.62 8.87 0.02
CA LEU A 225 -22.76 9.80 0.74
C LEU A 225 -22.56 11.14 0.01
N LEU A 226 -22.55 11.15 -1.32
CA LEU A 226 -22.19 12.34 -2.10
C LEU A 226 -23.39 12.98 -2.81
N ASN A 227 -24.32 12.17 -3.31
CA ASN A 227 -25.35 12.61 -4.23
C ASN A 227 -26.76 12.55 -3.63
N TYR A 228 -27.11 11.54 -2.84
CA TYR A 228 -28.46 11.41 -2.27
C TYR A 228 -28.65 12.13 -0.94
N SER A 229 -27.56 12.51 -0.27
CA SER A 229 -27.60 13.20 1.03
C SER A 229 -27.30 14.70 0.92
N ASN A 230 -28.00 15.48 1.75
CA ASN A 230 -27.70 16.86 2.09
C ASN A 230 -26.74 16.95 3.29
N GLU A 231 -26.36 18.16 3.70
CA GLU A 231 -25.36 18.36 4.76
C GLU A 231 -25.82 17.87 6.15
N ASN A 232 -27.13 17.73 6.37
CA ASN A 232 -27.72 17.32 7.65
C ASN A 232 -28.40 15.93 7.58
N SER A 233 -28.17 15.16 6.50
CA SER A 233 -28.82 13.86 6.38
C SER A 233 -28.33 12.85 7.42
N ASN A 234 -29.25 11.97 7.78
CA ASN A 234 -29.00 10.82 8.65
C ASN A 234 -29.14 9.54 7.84
N ILE A 235 -28.10 8.70 7.89
CA ILE A 235 -27.94 7.57 6.96
C ILE A 235 -27.82 6.27 7.75
N GLY A 236 -28.63 5.28 7.40
CA GLY A 236 -28.53 3.91 7.88
C GLY A 236 -28.31 2.93 6.73
N ILE A 237 -27.15 2.30 6.62
CA ILE A 237 -26.83 1.40 5.50
C ILE A 237 -26.41 0.02 5.98
N LEU A 238 -27.10 -1.03 5.49
CA LEU A 238 -26.76 -2.43 5.73
C LEU A 238 -25.99 -3.00 4.52
N ILE A 239 -24.70 -3.32 4.71
CA ILE A 239 -23.77 -3.66 3.62
C ILE A 239 -22.79 -4.77 4.03
N PRO A 240 -22.03 -5.39 3.11
CA PRO A 240 -21.06 -6.42 3.47
C PRO A 240 -19.96 -5.90 4.40
N SER A 241 -19.53 -6.69 5.39
CA SER A 241 -18.49 -6.29 6.37
C SER A 241 -17.14 -5.98 5.72
N SER A 242 -16.93 -6.37 4.46
CA SER A 242 -15.74 -6.02 3.68
C SER A 242 -15.53 -4.50 3.56
N ILE A 243 -16.58 -3.68 3.71
CA ILE A 243 -16.44 -2.21 3.81
C ILE A 243 -15.44 -1.80 4.91
N LEU A 244 -15.33 -2.58 5.99
CA LEU A 244 -14.52 -2.26 7.16
C LEU A 244 -13.02 -2.41 6.90
N THR A 245 -12.60 -3.35 6.05
CA THR A 245 -11.17 -3.73 5.94
C THR A 245 -10.64 -3.85 4.51
N ASP A 246 -11.49 -4.07 3.50
CA ASP A 246 -11.05 -4.25 2.11
C ASP A 246 -10.36 -2.97 1.59
N LYS A 247 -9.15 -3.09 1.05
CA LYS A 247 -8.38 -1.96 0.51
C LYS A 247 -9.15 -1.17 -0.56
N SER A 248 -9.96 -1.83 -1.38
CA SER A 248 -10.77 -1.16 -2.41
C SER A 248 -11.86 -0.24 -1.84
N CYS A 249 -12.17 -0.35 -0.56
CA CYS A 249 -13.12 0.50 0.15
C CYS A 249 -12.43 1.64 0.93
N GLU A 250 -11.11 1.83 0.80
CA GLU A 250 -10.34 2.87 1.51
C GLU A 250 -10.92 4.27 1.27
N GLY A 251 -11.26 4.61 0.02
CA GLY A 251 -11.87 5.90 -0.30
C GLY A 251 -13.20 6.13 0.41
N LEU A 252 -14.07 5.11 0.43
CA LEU A 252 -15.36 5.16 1.12
C LEU A 252 -15.18 5.27 2.64
N ARG A 253 -14.29 4.49 3.24
CA ARG A 253 -14.01 4.58 4.68
C ARG A 253 -13.47 5.95 5.08
N LYS A 254 -12.55 6.49 4.28
CA LYS A 254 -11.99 7.82 4.50
C LYS A 254 -13.09 8.87 4.48
N GLU A 255 -13.99 8.83 3.49
CA GLU A 255 -15.14 9.72 3.40
C GLU A 255 -16.07 9.58 4.62
N ILE A 256 -16.40 8.35 5.01
CA ILE A 256 -17.26 8.07 6.17
C ILE A 256 -16.64 8.61 7.47
N LEU A 257 -15.34 8.42 7.68
CA LEU A 257 -14.68 8.75 8.95
C LEU A 257 -14.25 10.22 9.06
N GLU A 258 -13.77 10.81 7.97
CA GLU A 258 -13.17 12.16 7.98
C GLU A 258 -14.16 13.28 7.64
N LYS A 259 -15.15 13.01 6.78
CA LYS A 259 -16.12 14.01 6.30
C LYS A 259 -17.50 13.85 6.92
N ASN A 260 -17.79 12.67 7.46
CA ASN A 260 -19.07 12.33 8.05
C ASN A 260 -18.89 11.77 9.46
N GLY A 261 -19.97 11.75 10.24
CA GLY A 261 -19.97 11.30 11.62
C GLY A 261 -20.48 9.87 11.69
N LEU A 262 -19.58 8.88 11.70
CA LEU A 262 -19.96 7.51 11.98
C LEU A 262 -20.35 7.41 13.47
N ARG A 263 -21.58 6.94 13.73
CA ARG A 263 -22.14 6.85 15.09
C ARG A 263 -22.21 5.42 15.58
N VAL A 264 -22.64 4.50 14.70
CA VAL A 264 -22.79 3.09 15.04
C VAL A 264 -22.17 2.22 13.95
N ILE A 265 -21.46 1.18 14.35
CA ILE A 265 -21.11 0.02 13.54
C ILE A 265 -21.73 -1.19 14.23
N CYS A 266 -22.50 -1.99 13.51
CA CYS A 266 -22.98 -3.25 14.04
C CYS A 266 -22.58 -4.41 13.14
N ASN A 267 -21.80 -5.34 13.67
CA ASN A 267 -21.39 -6.54 12.97
C ASN A 267 -22.51 -7.59 12.99
N ILE A 268 -22.75 -8.24 11.84
CA ILE A 268 -23.75 -9.29 11.67
C ILE A 268 -23.05 -10.52 11.08
N PRO A 269 -22.90 -11.61 11.83
CA PRO A 269 -22.23 -12.82 11.32
C PRO A 269 -23.03 -13.45 10.19
N GLU A 270 -22.36 -14.20 9.31
CA GLU A 270 -22.98 -14.90 8.18
C GLU A 270 -24.15 -15.80 8.65
N THR A 271 -23.93 -16.57 9.71
CA THR A 271 -24.99 -17.35 10.37
C THR A 271 -25.77 -16.46 11.33
N ASN A 272 -26.92 -15.94 10.88
CA ASN A 272 -27.82 -15.12 11.69
C ASN A 272 -29.30 -15.38 11.32
N LYS A 273 -30.22 -14.96 12.19
CA LYS A 273 -31.68 -15.13 11.99
C LYS A 273 -32.34 -14.04 11.14
N TYR A 274 -31.65 -12.93 10.89
CA TYR A 274 -32.24 -11.72 10.34
C TYR A 274 -32.15 -11.62 8.81
N ILE A 275 -31.10 -12.18 8.22
CA ILE A 275 -30.81 -12.08 6.79
C ILE A 275 -29.98 -13.29 6.34
N LYS A 276 -30.47 -13.98 5.30
CA LYS A 276 -29.82 -15.18 4.73
C LYS A 276 -28.80 -14.79 3.65
N ALA A 277 -27.69 -14.17 4.06
CA ALA A 277 -26.56 -13.84 3.19
C ALA A 277 -25.45 -14.89 3.26
N GLN A 278 -24.69 -15.08 2.17
CA GLN A 278 -23.53 -15.98 2.11
C GLN A 278 -22.21 -15.29 2.54
N GLN A 279 -22.32 -14.22 3.31
CA GLN A 279 -21.20 -13.43 3.81
C GLN A 279 -21.61 -12.67 5.07
N SER A 280 -20.64 -12.27 5.89
CA SER A 280 -20.90 -11.38 7.02
C SER A 280 -21.29 -9.98 6.54
N LEU A 281 -22.21 -9.36 7.27
CA LEU A 281 -22.70 -8.02 7.00
C LEU A 281 -22.39 -7.08 8.16
N THR A 282 -22.50 -5.79 7.91
CA THR A 282 -22.47 -4.75 8.92
C THR A 282 -23.50 -3.69 8.57
N TYR A 283 -24.14 -3.08 9.56
CA TYR A 283 -24.80 -1.80 9.31
C TYR A 283 -24.02 -0.64 9.90
N LEU A 284 -24.10 0.51 9.24
CA LEU A 284 -23.48 1.76 9.65
C LEU A 284 -24.57 2.81 9.87
N ILE A 285 -24.48 3.55 10.97
CA ILE A 285 -25.28 4.77 11.20
C ILE A 285 -24.35 5.97 11.05
N ILE A 286 -24.65 6.85 10.11
CA ILE A 286 -23.80 7.97 9.70
C ILE A 286 -24.61 9.27 9.74
N GLU A 287 -24.05 10.30 10.36
CA GLU A 287 -24.58 11.66 10.41
C GLU A 287 -23.73 12.56 9.49
N LYS A 288 -24.34 13.17 8.46
CA LYS A 288 -23.62 13.96 7.46
C LYS A 288 -22.94 15.19 8.07
N SER A 289 -21.77 15.54 7.50
CA SER A 289 -21.01 16.75 7.82
C SER A 289 -20.64 16.92 9.30
N LYS A 290 -20.69 15.84 10.09
CA LYS A 290 -20.20 15.81 11.46
C LYS A 290 -18.87 15.09 11.53
N LYS A 291 -18.13 15.29 12.62
CA LYS A 291 -16.88 14.58 12.87
C LYS A 291 -17.16 13.28 13.62
N THR A 292 -16.50 12.21 13.21
CA THR A 292 -16.43 10.98 13.99
C THR A 292 -15.44 11.16 15.14
N ASN A 293 -15.91 11.07 16.38
CA ASN A 293 -15.05 11.14 17.59
C ASN A 293 -15.04 9.79 18.31
N LYS A 294 -16.23 9.30 18.63
CA LYS A 294 -16.50 7.99 19.21
C LYS A 294 -17.50 7.25 18.34
N VAL A 295 -17.40 5.93 18.33
CA VAL A 295 -18.30 5.04 17.61
C VAL A 295 -18.82 3.98 18.56
N ARG A 296 -20.12 3.75 18.52
CA ARG A 296 -20.78 2.63 19.20
C ARG A 296 -20.61 1.37 18.33
N ILE A 297 -20.00 0.33 18.89
CA ILE A 297 -19.84 -0.96 18.24
C ILE A 297 -20.80 -1.96 18.87
N SER A 298 -21.58 -2.65 18.03
CA SER A 298 -22.55 -3.67 18.43
C SER A 298 -22.35 -4.96 17.62
N ASP A 299 -22.82 -6.11 18.14
CA ASP A 299 -22.85 -7.38 17.41
C ASP A 299 -24.20 -8.13 17.55
N LEU A 300 -25.26 -7.40 17.93
CA LEU A 300 -26.62 -7.88 18.18
C LEU A 300 -26.79 -8.89 19.33
N LYS A 301 -25.69 -9.40 19.93
CA LYS A 301 -25.72 -10.43 20.97
C LYS A 301 -25.14 -9.95 22.30
N ASN A 302 -24.08 -9.14 22.24
CA ASN A 302 -23.35 -8.64 23.38
C ASN A 302 -23.72 -7.18 23.67
N LYS A 303 -23.26 -6.68 24.83
CA LYS A 303 -23.40 -5.29 25.21
C LYS A 303 -22.62 -4.39 24.25
N ASP A 304 -23.25 -3.30 23.83
CA ASP A 304 -22.61 -2.29 22.98
C ASP A 304 -21.44 -1.64 23.71
N ILE A 305 -20.39 -1.35 22.96
CA ILE A 305 -19.16 -0.70 23.45
C ILE A 305 -18.97 0.62 22.72
N ILE A 306 -18.44 1.64 23.40
CA ILE A 306 -18.17 2.96 22.80
C ILE A 306 -16.66 3.17 22.78
N ILE A 307 -16.10 3.34 21.58
CA ILE A 307 -14.64 3.42 21.38
C ILE A 307 -14.28 4.71 20.64
N ASP A 308 -13.16 5.32 21.04
CA ASP A 308 -12.58 6.46 20.33
C ASP A 308 -12.05 6.05 18.96
N VAL A 309 -12.24 6.92 17.95
CA VAL A 309 -11.85 6.65 16.56
C VAL A 309 -10.39 6.25 16.39
N LYS A 310 -9.50 6.84 17.18
CA LYS A 310 -8.06 6.55 17.16
C LYS A 310 -7.73 5.09 17.53
N ASP A 311 -8.58 4.43 18.30
CA ASP A 311 -8.30 3.12 18.89
C ASP A 311 -8.85 1.97 18.03
N PHE A 312 -9.81 2.23 17.12
CA PHE A 312 -10.35 1.22 16.21
C PHE A 312 -10.00 1.43 14.72
N VAL A 313 -9.55 2.64 14.34
CA VAL A 313 -9.16 2.95 12.95
C VAL A 313 -7.65 2.87 12.77
N ASN A 314 -7.22 1.98 11.86
CA ASN A 314 -5.82 1.88 11.45
C ASN A 314 -5.60 2.65 10.14
N LYS A 315 -5.09 3.89 10.27
CA LYS A 315 -4.83 4.78 9.12
C LYS A 315 -3.71 4.28 8.22
N ASP A 316 -2.70 3.61 8.78
CA ASP A 316 -1.58 3.05 8.01
C ASP A 316 -1.98 1.84 7.15
N HIS A 317 -3.15 1.25 7.43
CA HIS A 317 -3.73 0.12 6.70
C HIS A 317 -4.99 0.54 5.92
N GLY A 318 -4.98 1.72 5.31
CA GLY A 318 -6.07 2.19 4.44
C GLY A 318 -7.37 2.45 5.20
N TYR A 319 -7.26 3.06 6.38
CA TYR A 319 -8.38 3.38 7.28
C TYR A 319 -9.21 2.15 7.69
N SER A 320 -8.57 0.98 7.85
CA SER A 320 -9.31 -0.22 8.25
C SER A 320 -9.93 -0.02 9.64
N MET A 321 -11.19 -0.41 9.77
CA MET A 321 -11.97 -0.37 11.00
C MET A 321 -11.95 -1.77 11.60
N MET A 322 -11.09 -1.98 12.60
CA MET A 322 -11.13 -3.23 13.37
C MET A 322 -12.37 -3.19 14.25
N VAL A 323 -13.13 -4.28 14.30
CA VAL A 323 -14.32 -4.41 15.15
C VAL A 323 -14.04 -5.53 16.13
N LEU A 324 -13.51 -5.17 17.30
CA LEU A 324 -13.13 -6.08 18.37
C LEU A 324 -14.05 -5.91 19.58
N LYS A 325 -13.97 -6.82 20.55
CA LYS A 325 -14.57 -6.61 21.89
C LYS A 325 -13.76 -5.59 22.69
N GLU A 326 -14.36 -4.98 23.71
CA GLU A 326 -13.67 -3.98 24.55
C GLU A 326 -12.38 -4.52 25.20
N GLU A 327 -12.44 -5.74 25.74
CA GLU A 327 -11.28 -6.44 26.30
C GLU A 327 -10.17 -6.66 25.25
N GLU A 328 -10.56 -6.91 24.00
CA GLU A 328 -9.65 -7.17 22.88
C GLU A 328 -8.93 -5.89 22.41
N TYR A 329 -9.54 -4.71 22.50
CA TYR A 329 -8.85 -3.45 22.24
C TYR A 329 -7.81 -3.14 23.31
N THR A 330 -8.16 -3.35 24.58
CA THR A 330 -7.23 -3.21 25.70
C THR A 330 -6.04 -4.15 25.51
N LEU A 331 -6.33 -5.39 25.15
CA LEU A 331 -5.32 -6.40 24.83
C LEU A 331 -4.43 -5.98 23.65
N LEU A 332 -5.03 -5.51 22.55
CA LEU A 332 -4.30 -5.06 21.36
C LEU A 332 -3.33 -3.91 21.69
N ASN A 333 -3.82 -2.88 22.38
CA ASN A 333 -3.01 -1.74 22.81
C ASN A 333 -1.83 -2.17 23.68
N LYS A 334 -2.08 -3.11 24.60
CA LYS A 334 -1.01 -3.66 25.44
C LYS A 334 0.02 -4.41 24.61
N MET A 335 -0.41 -5.29 23.70
CA MET A 335 0.49 -6.04 22.83
C MET A 335 1.33 -5.14 21.92
N MET A 336 0.75 -4.05 21.40
CA MET A 336 1.46 -3.09 20.53
C MET A 336 2.56 -2.30 21.26
N SER A 337 2.56 -2.26 22.60
CA SER A 337 3.60 -1.59 23.39
C SER A 337 4.92 -2.36 23.45
N PHE A 338 4.92 -3.65 23.13
CA PHE A 338 6.10 -4.50 23.19
C PHE A 338 6.95 -4.38 21.93
N LYS A 339 8.27 -4.59 22.08
CA LYS A 339 9.20 -4.64 20.95
C LYS A 339 8.84 -5.80 20.01
N LYS A 340 8.95 -5.55 18.71
CA LYS A 340 8.64 -6.52 17.68
C LYS A 340 9.80 -7.50 17.47
N LEU A 341 9.50 -8.70 16.96
CA LEU A 341 10.47 -9.77 16.68
C LEU A 341 11.70 -9.27 15.90
N LYS A 342 11.50 -8.45 14.87
CA LYS A 342 12.58 -7.89 14.04
C LYS A 342 13.51 -6.91 14.77
N GLU A 343 13.09 -6.39 15.93
CA GLU A 343 13.88 -5.45 16.73
C GLU A 343 14.93 -6.18 17.60
N PHE A 344 14.95 -7.52 17.58
CA PHE A 344 15.92 -8.33 18.29
C PHE A 344 16.97 -8.88 17.32
N GLU A 345 18.17 -8.31 17.32
CA GLU A 345 19.30 -8.74 16.46
C GLU A 345 19.71 -10.21 16.63
N CYS A 346 19.41 -10.79 17.79
CA CYS A 346 19.65 -12.20 18.08
C CYS A 346 18.64 -13.13 17.40
N ILE A 347 17.51 -12.62 16.90
CA ILE A 347 16.49 -13.42 16.23
C ILE A 347 16.65 -13.22 14.72
N VAL A 348 16.81 -14.33 13.99
CA VAL A 348 16.91 -14.36 12.53
C VAL A 348 15.66 -15.04 11.97
N ASN A 349 14.82 -14.30 11.26
CA ASN A 349 13.61 -14.81 10.61
C ASN A 349 13.80 -14.86 9.09
N MET A 350 13.65 -16.04 8.48
CA MET A 350 13.90 -16.23 7.05
C MET A 350 12.91 -17.23 6.43
N ARG A 351 12.78 -17.17 5.10
CA ARG A 351 12.13 -18.23 4.32
C ARG A 351 13.02 -19.47 4.24
N GLY A 352 12.43 -20.66 4.05
CA GLY A 352 13.16 -21.93 3.87
C GLY A 352 14.32 -21.88 2.88
N GLU A 353 15.30 -22.77 3.07
CA GLU A 353 16.59 -22.71 2.40
C GLU A 353 16.56 -23.20 0.95
N LEU A 354 15.68 -24.14 0.62
CA LEU A 354 15.60 -24.77 -0.71
C LEU A 354 14.38 -24.30 -1.49
N ASP A 355 14.57 -23.77 -2.70
CA ASP A 355 13.44 -23.45 -3.58
C ASP A 355 12.94 -24.73 -4.26
N LEU A 356 11.74 -25.18 -3.89
CA LEU A 356 11.18 -26.46 -4.35
C LEU A 356 10.99 -26.52 -5.87
N THR A 357 10.93 -25.38 -6.56
CA THR A 357 10.76 -25.31 -8.01
C THR A 357 12.10 -25.19 -8.72
N LEU A 358 13.00 -24.33 -8.23
CA LEU A 358 14.29 -24.07 -8.87
C LEU A 358 15.33 -25.16 -8.59
N ASN A 359 15.24 -25.84 -7.44
CA ASN A 359 16.21 -26.85 -6.98
C ASN A 359 15.67 -28.28 -7.09
N LYS A 360 14.79 -28.56 -8.05
CA LYS A 360 14.18 -29.89 -8.20
C LYS A 360 15.23 -30.99 -8.43
N SER A 361 16.32 -30.67 -9.14
CA SER A 361 17.44 -31.59 -9.38
C SER A 361 18.25 -31.92 -8.12
N ASP A 362 18.18 -31.07 -7.09
CA ASP A 362 18.87 -31.27 -5.82
C ASP A 362 18.06 -32.11 -4.82
N ILE A 363 16.83 -32.49 -5.20
CA ILE A 363 15.94 -33.34 -4.41
C ILE A 363 16.02 -34.77 -4.97
N ILE A 364 16.57 -35.69 -4.17
CA ILE A 364 16.84 -37.07 -4.59
C ILE A 364 16.19 -38.08 -3.66
N SER A 365 15.91 -39.28 -4.17
CA SER A 365 15.39 -40.39 -3.36
C SER A 365 16.49 -41.10 -2.57
N ALA A 366 17.72 -41.10 -3.08
CA ALA A 366 18.87 -41.70 -2.41
C ALA A 366 19.19 -40.98 -1.09
N LYS A 367 19.42 -41.75 -0.03
CA LYS A 367 19.64 -41.23 1.32
C LYS A 367 20.91 -40.39 1.40
N THR A 368 20.77 -39.14 1.85
CA THR A 368 21.89 -38.29 2.26
C THR A 368 21.77 -37.95 3.74
N GLU A 369 22.76 -37.22 4.27
CA GLU A 369 22.68 -36.67 5.63
C GLU A 369 21.61 -35.56 5.74
N TYR A 370 21.12 -35.00 4.63
CA TYR A 370 20.19 -33.88 4.60
C TYR A 370 18.77 -34.29 4.22
N LYS A 371 17.83 -34.19 5.16
CA LYS A 371 16.41 -34.51 4.93
C LYS A 371 15.62 -33.30 4.44
N LEU A 372 14.72 -33.49 3.47
CA LEU A 372 13.83 -32.42 2.99
C LEU A 372 12.55 -32.32 3.82
N VAL A 373 12.25 -31.12 4.29
CA VAL A 373 11.00 -30.77 4.99
C VAL A 373 10.22 -29.76 4.16
N LYS A 374 8.91 -29.97 4.01
CA LYS A 374 7.98 -29.03 3.36
C LYS A 374 6.95 -28.55 4.38
N GLY A 375 6.20 -27.49 4.04
CA GLY A 375 5.20 -26.91 4.94
C GLY A 375 4.20 -27.93 5.47
N ARG A 376 3.77 -28.87 4.62
CA ARG A 376 2.85 -29.96 5.02
C ARG A 376 3.38 -30.90 6.11
N ASN A 377 4.67 -30.89 6.38
CA ASN A 377 5.30 -31.72 7.40
C ASN A 377 5.40 -31.01 8.75
N ILE A 378 5.15 -29.70 8.81
CA ILE A 378 5.22 -28.94 10.04
C ILE A 378 3.83 -28.89 10.67
N ASP A 379 3.73 -29.41 11.88
CA ASP A 379 2.60 -29.16 12.76
C ASP A 379 3.06 -28.42 14.03
N ARG A 380 2.15 -28.20 14.96
CA ARG A 380 2.41 -27.52 16.22
C ARG A 380 3.27 -28.40 17.13
N TYR A 381 4.49 -27.96 17.43
CA TYR A 381 5.53 -28.70 18.17
C TYR A 381 6.00 -30.03 17.56
N GLU A 382 5.29 -30.56 16.55
CA GLU A 382 5.55 -31.85 15.96
C GLU A 382 6.05 -31.72 14.50
N LEU A 383 7.00 -32.57 14.14
CA LEU A 383 7.43 -32.74 12.75
C LEU A 383 6.83 -34.04 12.21
N LEU A 384 5.82 -33.92 11.35
CA LEU A 384 5.16 -35.04 10.69
C LEU A 384 6.09 -35.75 9.70
N ASP A 385 5.69 -36.95 9.28
CA ASP A 385 6.49 -37.82 8.42
C ASP A 385 7.15 -37.08 7.24
N CYS A 386 8.46 -37.24 7.10
CA CYS A 386 9.33 -36.51 6.17
C CYS A 386 9.80 -37.38 4.99
N ASN A 387 8.94 -38.27 4.47
CA ASN A 387 9.19 -39.07 3.26
C ASN A 387 9.16 -38.24 1.96
N ASN A 388 9.78 -37.06 1.96
CA ASN A 388 9.81 -36.14 0.82
C ASN A 388 11.07 -36.28 -0.06
N GLY A 389 11.97 -37.19 0.30
CA GLY A 389 13.31 -37.31 -0.27
C GLY A 389 14.37 -36.56 0.53
N PHE A 390 15.58 -36.61 0.02
CA PHE A 390 16.80 -36.06 0.58
C PHE A 390 17.33 -34.93 -0.30
N VAL A 391 18.22 -34.11 0.27
CA VAL A 391 18.86 -33.01 -0.45
C VAL A 391 20.32 -33.34 -0.73
N THR A 392 20.81 -33.01 -1.91
CA THR A 392 22.21 -33.27 -2.29
C THR A 392 23.19 -32.52 -1.38
N ASN A 393 24.31 -33.17 -1.04
CA ASN A 393 25.39 -32.53 -0.27
C ASN A 393 25.96 -31.31 -1.01
N GLU A 394 25.94 -31.32 -2.34
CA GLU A 394 26.40 -30.23 -3.18
C GLU A 394 25.54 -28.98 -3.02
N PHE A 395 24.20 -29.13 -2.98
CA PHE A 395 23.30 -28.01 -2.71
C PHE A 395 23.60 -27.37 -1.36
N VAL A 396 23.73 -28.18 -0.30
CA VAL A 396 23.98 -27.65 1.05
C VAL A 396 25.34 -26.95 1.12
N LYS A 397 26.40 -27.54 0.53
CA LYS A 397 27.73 -26.90 0.44
C LYS A 397 27.70 -25.54 -0.26
N LYS A 398 26.85 -25.38 -1.28
CA LYS A 398 26.71 -24.12 -2.05
C LYS A 398 25.68 -23.16 -1.46
N SER A 399 24.86 -23.60 -0.50
CA SER A 399 23.76 -22.80 0.04
C SER A 399 24.30 -21.64 0.88
N PRO A 400 23.88 -20.37 0.63
CA PRO A 400 24.24 -19.24 1.49
C PRO A 400 23.62 -19.34 2.88
N LYS A 401 22.69 -20.29 3.09
CA LYS A 401 22.03 -20.58 4.36
C LYS A 401 22.55 -21.86 5.02
N LYS A 402 23.68 -22.41 4.54
CA LYS A 402 24.32 -23.61 5.08
C LYS A 402 24.44 -23.57 6.61
N TYR A 403 24.90 -22.43 7.14
CA TYR A 403 25.03 -22.23 8.59
C TYR A 403 23.73 -22.55 9.36
N TYR A 404 22.56 -22.18 8.85
CA TYR A 404 21.28 -22.48 9.52
C TYR A 404 20.83 -23.93 9.33
N ILE A 405 21.24 -24.59 8.25
CA ILE A 405 20.97 -26.03 8.04
C ILE A 405 21.75 -26.85 9.07
N GLU A 406 22.99 -26.44 9.38
CA GLU A 406 23.88 -27.12 10.32
C GLU A 406 23.59 -26.81 11.80
N ASN A 407 22.60 -25.94 12.08
CA ASN A 407 22.24 -25.55 13.43
C ASN A 407 20.74 -25.75 13.71
N GLU A 408 20.42 -25.91 14.98
CA GLU A 408 19.05 -26.03 15.47
C GLU A 408 18.27 -24.71 15.26
N ARG A 409 17.00 -24.84 14.90
CA ARG A 409 16.10 -23.71 14.67
C ARG A 409 14.65 -24.13 14.87
N ILE A 410 13.72 -23.21 14.73
CA ILE A 410 12.28 -23.53 14.69
C ILE A 410 11.70 -23.14 13.34
N ALA A 411 10.67 -23.84 12.89
CA ALA A 411 10.08 -23.63 11.56
C ALA A 411 8.56 -23.64 11.59
N CYS A 412 7.93 -22.87 10.70
CA CYS A 412 6.48 -22.84 10.50
C CYS A 412 6.11 -23.00 9.02
N GLN A 413 4.84 -23.33 8.75
CA GLN A 413 4.30 -23.32 7.40
C GLN A 413 4.26 -21.91 6.82
N GLN A 414 4.57 -21.74 5.53
CA GLN A 414 4.39 -20.46 4.84
C GLN A 414 2.96 -20.28 4.31
N ILE A 415 2.20 -21.36 4.11
CA ILE A 415 0.85 -21.31 3.55
C ILE A 415 -0.11 -22.00 4.52
N VAL A 416 -1.01 -21.22 5.11
CA VAL A 416 -2.06 -21.70 6.02
C VAL A 416 -3.36 -20.95 5.72
N ASN A 417 -4.44 -21.71 5.50
CA ASN A 417 -5.77 -21.15 5.23
C ASN A 417 -6.16 -20.11 6.30
N VAL A 418 -6.62 -18.94 5.87
CA VAL A 418 -7.01 -17.81 6.74
C VAL A 418 -8.09 -18.18 7.77
N ASN A 419 -8.94 -19.15 7.45
CA ASN A 419 -10.03 -19.62 8.31
C ASN A 419 -9.59 -20.65 9.36
N LYS A 420 -8.34 -21.12 9.35
CA LYS A 420 -7.87 -22.03 10.40
C LYS A 420 -7.91 -21.34 11.77
N GLU A 421 -8.27 -22.12 12.79
CA GLU A 421 -8.22 -21.67 14.18
C GLU A 421 -6.80 -21.22 14.55
N ARG A 422 -5.81 -22.06 14.25
CA ARG A 422 -4.38 -21.80 14.40
C ARG A 422 -3.71 -21.60 13.05
N ARG A 423 -3.08 -20.44 12.88
CA ARG A 423 -2.26 -20.06 11.72
C ARG A 423 -0.77 -20.05 12.04
N LEU A 424 -0.40 -19.73 13.27
CA LEU A 424 0.97 -19.90 13.76
C LEU A 424 1.12 -21.31 14.33
N MET A 425 1.94 -22.13 13.67
CA MET A 425 2.29 -23.49 14.09
C MET A 425 3.79 -23.65 13.85
N PHE A 426 4.56 -23.62 14.92
CA PHE A 426 6.01 -23.78 14.90
C PHE A 426 6.41 -25.13 15.47
N THR A 427 7.44 -25.73 14.89
CA THR A 427 8.06 -26.96 15.36
C THR A 427 9.57 -26.79 15.49
N PHE A 428 10.19 -27.59 16.36
CA PHE A 428 11.65 -27.68 16.45
C PHE A 428 12.22 -28.33 15.19
N MET A 429 13.37 -27.82 14.74
CA MET A 429 14.06 -28.29 13.55
C MET A 429 15.50 -28.67 13.88
N PRO A 430 15.84 -29.97 13.83
CA PRO A 430 17.19 -30.43 14.08
C PRO A 430 18.19 -29.97 13.00
N CYS A 431 19.47 -30.09 13.30
CA CYS A 431 20.55 -29.95 12.32
C CYS A 431 20.35 -30.93 11.15
N ASN A 432 20.82 -30.53 9.97
CA ASN A 432 20.77 -31.27 8.71
C ASN A 432 19.36 -31.47 8.12
N TYR A 433 18.34 -30.82 8.65
CA TYR A 433 17.05 -30.74 7.98
C TYR A 433 17.03 -29.51 7.07
N VAL A 434 16.64 -29.67 5.81
CA VAL A 434 16.57 -28.61 4.81
C VAL A 434 15.10 -28.26 4.57
N LEU A 435 14.72 -27.00 4.80
CA LEU A 435 13.35 -26.54 4.63
C LEU A 435 13.13 -26.05 3.21
N GLY A 436 12.06 -26.53 2.58
CA GLY A 436 11.59 -25.97 1.33
C GLY A 436 11.09 -24.53 1.50
N ASN A 437 11.01 -23.78 0.41
CA ASN A 437 10.43 -22.43 0.35
C ASN A 437 8.94 -22.38 0.71
N SER A 438 8.31 -23.52 1.03
CA SER A 438 6.97 -23.64 1.62
C SER A 438 6.95 -23.50 3.15
N CYS A 439 8.11 -23.30 3.78
CA CYS A 439 8.28 -23.04 5.21
C CYS A 439 8.94 -21.68 5.44
N ASN A 440 8.78 -21.13 6.64
CA ASN A 440 9.65 -20.12 7.22
C ASN A 440 10.39 -20.71 8.42
N PHE A 441 11.51 -20.12 8.81
CA PHE A 441 12.24 -20.51 10.01
C PHE A 441 12.73 -19.33 10.82
N ILE A 442 12.93 -19.58 12.11
CA ILE A 442 13.53 -18.65 13.06
C ILE A 442 14.73 -19.34 13.70
N TYR A 443 15.88 -18.67 13.63
CA TYR A 443 17.11 -19.05 14.30
C TYR A 443 17.45 -18.02 15.38
N VAL A 444 17.98 -18.47 16.52
CA VAL A 444 18.36 -17.59 17.63
C VAL A 444 19.85 -17.68 17.87
N LYS A 445 20.55 -16.54 17.78
CA LYS A 445 21.96 -16.40 18.15
C LYS A 445 22.09 -16.28 19.66
N GLU A 446 23.25 -16.68 20.18
CA GLU A 446 23.63 -16.42 21.57
C GLU A 446 23.42 -14.94 21.93
N ASN A 447 22.82 -14.71 23.09
CA ASN A 447 22.48 -13.37 23.55
C ASN A 447 22.38 -13.31 25.07
N LYS A 448 22.61 -12.10 25.61
CA LYS A 448 22.50 -11.83 27.05
C LYS A 448 21.07 -11.55 27.51
N LYS A 449 20.08 -11.65 26.61
CA LYS A 449 18.67 -11.31 26.88
C LYS A 449 17.83 -12.52 27.30
N GLY A 450 18.45 -13.71 27.41
CA GLY A 450 17.77 -14.95 27.79
C GLY A 450 16.80 -15.49 26.74
N ILE A 451 16.86 -14.99 25.50
CA ILE A 451 16.01 -15.46 24.40
C ILE A 451 16.66 -16.72 23.84
N ASP A 452 15.99 -17.86 23.89
CA ASP A 452 16.42 -19.08 23.23
C ASP A 452 15.36 -19.58 22.24
N ILE A 453 15.69 -20.63 21.48
CA ILE A 453 14.80 -21.19 20.46
C ILE A 453 13.51 -21.78 21.05
N TYR A 454 13.54 -22.31 22.28
CA TYR A 454 12.38 -22.96 22.91
C TYR A 454 11.45 -21.94 23.56
N TYR A 455 11.98 -20.85 24.11
CA TYR A 455 11.20 -19.69 24.52
C TYR A 455 10.38 -19.16 23.33
N LEU A 456 11.02 -18.94 22.18
CA LEU A 456 10.29 -18.52 20.97
C LEU A 456 9.34 -19.60 20.45
N LEU A 457 9.70 -20.88 20.56
CA LEU A 457 8.82 -21.99 20.19
C LEU A 457 7.50 -21.97 20.98
N GLY A 458 7.58 -21.80 22.31
CA GLY A 458 6.40 -21.68 23.17
C GLY A 458 5.61 -20.41 22.89
N LEU A 459 6.29 -19.26 22.83
CA LEU A 459 5.66 -17.96 22.60
C LEU A 459 4.90 -17.90 21.26
N LEU A 460 5.53 -18.35 20.16
CA LEU A 460 4.94 -18.27 18.81
C LEU A 460 3.83 -19.31 18.57
N ASN A 461 3.76 -20.37 19.39
CA ASN A 461 2.66 -21.33 19.40
C ASN A 461 1.51 -20.94 20.34
N SER A 462 1.62 -19.83 21.08
CA SER A 462 0.59 -19.38 22.03
C SER A 462 -0.71 -18.93 21.36
N LYS A 463 -1.83 -19.03 22.08
CA LYS A 463 -3.14 -18.48 21.67
C LYS A 463 -3.07 -16.99 21.41
N LEU A 464 -2.35 -16.28 22.27
CA LEU A 464 -2.27 -14.83 22.25
C LEU A 464 -1.59 -14.31 20.97
N LEU A 465 -0.41 -14.84 20.61
CA LEU A 465 0.25 -14.42 19.37
C LEU A 465 -0.48 -14.88 18.12
N ASN A 466 -1.13 -16.04 18.15
CA ASN A 466 -1.97 -16.47 17.04
C ASN A 466 -3.18 -15.54 16.83
N TRP A 467 -3.84 -15.09 17.90
CA TRP A 467 -4.90 -14.09 17.84
C TRP A 467 -4.38 -12.78 17.25
N TYR A 468 -3.27 -12.24 17.76
CA TYR A 468 -2.68 -10.99 17.29
C TYR A 468 -2.29 -11.07 15.80
N PHE A 469 -1.69 -12.18 15.38
CA PHE A 469 -1.34 -12.42 13.97
C PHE A 469 -2.58 -12.38 13.05
N LYS A 470 -3.71 -12.97 13.49
CA LYS A 470 -4.95 -13.01 12.70
C LYS A 470 -5.61 -11.64 12.53
N LEU A 471 -5.36 -10.68 13.41
CA LEU A 471 -5.90 -9.31 13.27
C LEU A 471 -5.35 -8.58 12.04
N PHE A 472 -4.08 -8.86 11.69
CA PHE A 472 -3.37 -8.12 10.64
C PHE A 472 -3.13 -8.96 9.38
N SER A 473 -3.30 -10.28 9.45
CA SER A 473 -3.08 -11.17 8.30
C SER A 473 -4.35 -11.41 7.49
N SER A 474 -4.36 -10.94 6.24
CA SER A 474 -5.53 -10.94 5.35
C SER A 474 -5.51 -11.99 4.23
N ASN A 475 -4.44 -12.79 4.13
CA ASN A 475 -4.26 -13.77 3.06
C ASN A 475 -3.74 -15.11 3.59
N ASN A 476 -3.74 -16.15 2.74
CA ASN A 476 -3.34 -17.51 3.14
C ASN A 476 -1.83 -17.68 3.42
N HIS A 477 -0.98 -16.67 3.16
CA HIS A 477 0.43 -16.76 3.50
C HIS A 477 0.68 -16.31 4.93
N VAL A 478 1.62 -16.98 5.59
CA VAL A 478 2.32 -16.50 6.78
C VAL A 478 3.63 -15.90 6.29
N ASN A 479 3.67 -14.59 6.10
CA ASN A 479 4.82 -13.92 5.52
C ASN A 479 5.86 -13.57 6.59
N ASN A 480 7.15 -13.56 6.23
CA ASN A 480 8.21 -13.18 7.17
C ASN A 480 8.01 -11.77 7.72
N TYR A 481 7.53 -10.81 6.92
CA TYR A 481 7.28 -9.45 7.42
C TYR A 481 6.12 -9.38 8.44
N GLU A 482 5.17 -10.32 8.40
CA GLU A 482 4.09 -10.39 9.41
C GLU A 482 4.66 -10.97 10.71
N LEU A 483 5.46 -12.04 10.62
CA LEU A 483 6.18 -12.62 11.75
C LEU A 483 7.14 -11.62 12.41
N ASP A 484 7.84 -10.81 11.61
CA ASP A 484 8.75 -9.74 12.04
C ASP A 484 8.07 -8.67 12.91
N ASN A 485 6.75 -8.53 12.81
CA ASN A 485 5.96 -7.57 13.57
C ASN A 485 5.28 -8.17 14.81
N LEU A 486 5.50 -9.45 15.12
CA LEU A 486 4.98 -10.07 16.35
C LEU A 486 5.66 -9.50 17.59
N PRO A 487 4.91 -9.17 18.66
CA PRO A 487 5.48 -8.63 19.89
C PRO A 487 6.19 -9.70 20.72
N ILE A 488 7.35 -9.40 21.27
CA ILE A 488 8.17 -10.31 22.08
C ILE A 488 8.44 -9.71 23.47
N PRO A 489 7.87 -10.28 24.56
CA PRO A 489 8.07 -9.78 25.92
C PRO A 489 9.37 -10.33 26.53
N ILE A 490 10.29 -9.45 26.96
CA ILE A 490 11.62 -9.87 27.47
C ILE A 490 11.97 -9.32 28.87
N HIS A 491 10.97 -8.94 29.65
CA HIS A 491 11.21 -8.25 30.93
C HIS A 491 11.34 -9.20 32.14
N ASP A 492 10.97 -10.48 32.00
CA ASP A 492 11.04 -11.48 33.08
C ASP A 492 11.76 -12.75 32.60
N ILE A 493 13.07 -12.79 32.84
CA ILE A 493 13.95 -13.89 32.41
C ILE A 493 13.56 -15.23 33.07
N ALA A 494 13.05 -15.19 34.31
CA ALA A 494 12.67 -16.41 35.02
C ALA A 494 11.44 -17.06 34.37
N LYS A 495 10.40 -16.27 34.05
CA LYS A 495 9.23 -16.76 33.30
C LYS A 495 9.58 -17.19 31.88
N MET A 496 10.46 -16.44 31.19
CA MET A 496 10.96 -16.85 29.88
C MET A 496 11.61 -18.24 29.92
N LYS A 497 12.42 -18.51 30.95
CA LYS A 497 13.04 -19.82 31.16
C LYS A 497 12.02 -20.93 31.42
N GLN A 498 10.97 -20.66 32.19
CA GLN A 498 9.87 -21.63 32.39
C GLN A 498 9.15 -21.96 31.08
N VAL A 499 8.84 -20.95 30.26
CA VAL A 499 8.26 -21.17 28.92
C VAL A 499 9.18 -22.02 28.06
N SER A 500 10.49 -21.73 28.06
CA SER A 500 11.52 -22.49 27.35
C SER A 500 11.54 -23.96 27.78
N GLU A 501 11.59 -24.24 29.08
CA GLU A 501 11.64 -25.61 29.64
C GLU A 501 10.37 -26.42 29.29
N ILE A 502 9.19 -25.79 29.32
CA ILE A 502 7.93 -26.46 28.97
C ILE A 502 7.82 -26.67 27.45
N ALA A 503 8.22 -25.69 26.65
CA ALA A 503 8.20 -25.80 25.19
C ALA A 503 9.20 -26.87 24.69
N PHE A 504 10.36 -27.00 25.36
CA PHE A 504 11.29 -28.09 25.13
C PHE A 504 10.61 -29.45 25.35
N LYS A 505 9.94 -29.65 26.49
CA LYS A 505 9.18 -30.90 26.76
C LYS A 505 8.12 -31.16 25.69
N ASN A 506 7.36 -30.15 25.29
CA ASN A 506 6.36 -30.28 24.24
C ASN A 506 6.93 -30.57 22.85
N SER A 507 8.17 -30.18 22.57
CA SER A 507 8.85 -30.53 21.33
C SER A 507 9.31 -32.00 21.27
N GLN A 508 9.44 -32.65 22.43
CA GLN A 508 9.75 -34.08 22.53
C GLN A 508 8.47 -34.92 22.50
N GLU A 509 7.49 -34.53 23.31
CA GLU A 509 6.18 -35.17 23.39
C GLU A 509 5.12 -34.11 23.66
N TYR A 510 4.23 -33.88 22.69
CA TYR A 510 3.21 -32.85 22.81
C TYR A 510 2.23 -33.18 23.93
N SER A 511 2.07 -32.24 24.87
CA SER A 511 1.05 -32.30 25.91
C SER A 511 0.19 -31.03 25.88
N LYS A 512 -1.13 -31.23 25.77
CA LYS A 512 -2.11 -30.15 25.85
C LYS A 512 -1.99 -29.37 27.18
N LEU A 513 -1.74 -30.07 28.29
CA LEU A 513 -1.60 -29.46 29.61
C LEU A 513 -0.37 -28.53 29.69
N ASN A 514 0.75 -28.95 29.11
CA ASN A 514 1.96 -28.12 29.03
C ASN A 514 1.72 -26.89 28.15
N ASP A 515 0.99 -27.06 27.06
CA ASP A 515 0.66 -25.97 26.16
C ASP A 515 -0.28 -24.93 26.79
N GLU A 516 -1.23 -25.37 27.61
CA GLU A 516 -2.06 -24.49 28.44
C GLU A 516 -1.22 -23.72 29.47
N LYS A 517 -0.24 -24.37 30.11
CA LYS A 517 0.71 -23.68 31.01
C LYS A 517 1.57 -22.65 30.27
N ILE A 518 1.97 -22.92 29.03
CA ILE A 518 2.67 -21.94 28.19
C ILE A 518 1.75 -20.74 27.91
N ASP A 519 0.48 -20.96 27.57
CA ASP A 519 -0.48 -19.87 27.36
C ASP A 519 -0.62 -19.00 28.61
N ASP A 520 -0.68 -19.59 29.81
CA ASP A 520 -0.75 -18.85 31.08
C ASP A 520 0.50 -18.01 31.32
N LEU A 521 1.69 -18.60 31.19
CA LEU A 521 2.96 -17.87 31.35
C LEU A 521 3.14 -16.78 30.30
N VAL A 522 2.70 -17.01 29.06
CA VAL A 522 2.72 -15.98 28.01
C VAL A 522 1.78 -14.84 28.38
N ASN A 523 0.57 -15.14 28.88
CA ASN A 523 -0.34 -14.09 29.36
C ASN A 523 0.30 -13.27 30.48
N GLU A 524 0.96 -13.91 31.45
CA GLU A 524 1.70 -13.22 32.51
C GLU A 524 2.84 -12.35 31.97
N LEU A 525 3.60 -12.85 30.99
CA LEU A 525 4.65 -12.08 30.30
C LEU A 525 4.12 -10.89 29.51
N PHE A 526 2.83 -10.87 29.16
CA PHE A 526 2.16 -9.68 28.63
C PHE A 526 1.46 -8.87 29.74
N GLY A 527 1.63 -9.23 31.01
CA GLY A 527 0.99 -8.62 32.18
C GLY A 527 -0.52 -8.83 32.23
N LEU A 528 -1.05 -9.91 31.66
CA LEU A 528 -2.49 -10.18 31.53
C LEU A 528 -3.03 -11.04 32.67
N GLU A 529 -2.36 -11.03 33.82
CA GLU A 529 -2.59 -11.91 34.99
C GLU A 529 -4.05 -11.88 35.50
N ASN A 530 -4.76 -10.77 35.27
CA ASN A 530 -6.16 -10.59 35.67
C ASN A 530 -7.19 -10.81 34.55
N ILE A 531 -6.78 -11.00 33.30
CA ILE A 531 -7.70 -11.19 32.15
C ILE A 531 -7.95 -12.68 31.89
N SER A 532 -6.97 -13.55 32.18
CA SER A 532 -7.10 -15.01 31.99
C SER A 532 -8.06 -15.66 33.01
N LYS A 533 -8.07 -15.20 34.26
CA LYS A 533 -8.99 -15.71 35.30
C LYS A 533 -10.47 -15.38 35.06
N THR A 534 -10.75 -14.32 34.30
CA THR A 534 -12.13 -13.89 33.96
C THR A 534 -12.85 -14.86 33.02
N LYS A 535 -12.15 -15.77 32.31
CA LYS A 535 -12.81 -16.78 31.48
C LYS A 535 -13.25 -18.04 32.21
N MET A 536 -12.80 -18.27 33.44
CA MET A 536 -13.22 -19.42 34.27
C MET A 536 -14.29 -19.08 35.31
N ASN A 537 -14.53 -17.79 35.63
CA ASN A 537 -15.49 -17.36 36.66
C ASN A 537 -16.60 -16.42 36.14
N ALA A 538 -16.84 -16.34 34.83
CA ALA A 538 -17.94 -15.53 34.26
C ALA A 538 -19.31 -16.24 34.25
N GLU A 539 -19.48 -17.27 35.08
CA GLU A 539 -20.77 -17.58 35.70
C GLU A 539 -20.61 -17.27 37.19
N LEU A 540 -21.42 -16.33 37.70
CA LEU A 540 -21.62 -15.90 39.10
C LEU A 540 -21.15 -14.47 39.44
N ASN A 541 -22.16 -13.62 39.60
CA ASN A 541 -22.32 -12.50 40.55
C ASN A 541 -21.71 -11.11 40.27
N THR A 542 -22.60 -10.25 39.76
CA THR A 542 -23.03 -8.91 40.24
C THR A 542 -22.17 -8.05 41.17
N ASN A 543 -22.08 -6.77 40.72
CA ASN A 543 -22.08 -5.47 41.42
C ASN A 543 -20.77 -4.79 41.85
N LYS A 544 -20.63 -3.55 41.32
CA LYS A 544 -20.10 -2.28 41.89
C LYS A 544 -18.64 -2.27 42.38
N GLU A 545 -17.85 -1.20 42.38
CA GLU A 545 -17.86 0.22 41.98
C GLU A 545 -16.37 0.63 42.08
N ASP A 546 -15.87 1.48 41.17
CA ASP A 546 -15.16 2.74 41.50
C ASP A 546 -14.22 3.23 40.41
N TYR A 547 -14.40 4.52 40.15
CA TYR A 547 -13.81 5.37 39.14
C TYR A 547 -12.67 6.21 39.74
N GLU A 548 -11.78 6.69 38.86
CA GLU A 548 -10.87 7.84 39.02
C GLU A 548 -9.57 7.67 39.84
N LYS A 549 -8.43 7.80 39.13
CA LYS A 549 -7.49 8.93 39.31
C LYS A 549 -6.31 8.87 38.32
N HIS A 550 -6.17 9.96 37.59
CA HIS A 550 -4.93 10.67 37.21
C HIS A 550 -4.88 11.12 35.74
N MET A 551 -5.47 12.30 35.54
CA MET A 551 -5.05 13.30 34.56
C MET A 551 -3.70 13.92 34.97
N ASN A 552 -2.99 14.40 33.95
CA ASN A 552 -1.85 15.32 33.93
C ASN A 552 -0.44 14.72 34.05
N ASN A 553 0.21 14.55 32.90
CA ASN A 553 1.24 15.50 32.42
C ASN A 553 1.83 14.98 31.11
N LYS A 554 1.65 15.73 30.01
CA LYS A 554 2.45 15.56 28.79
C LYS A 554 3.78 16.29 28.98
N PRO A 555 4.94 15.65 28.84
CA PRO A 555 6.18 16.35 28.56
C PRO A 555 6.49 16.29 27.06
N ILE A 556 7.12 17.38 26.60
CA ILE A 556 7.73 17.69 25.31
C ILE A 556 8.84 16.69 24.88
N TYR A 557 8.87 15.47 25.44
CA TYR A 557 9.95 14.50 25.28
C TYR A 557 9.77 13.52 24.10
N GLU A 558 8.55 13.33 23.59
CA GLU A 558 8.30 12.39 22.49
C GLU A 558 8.96 12.83 21.17
N GLN A 559 9.06 14.14 20.92
CA GLN A 559 9.70 14.70 19.74
C GLN A 559 11.23 14.60 19.76
N LEU A 560 11.90 14.32 20.89
CA LEU A 560 13.35 14.03 20.88
C LEU A 560 13.64 12.53 20.70
N SER A 561 12.70 11.66 21.10
CA SER A 561 12.85 10.20 21.04
C SER A 561 12.72 9.60 19.63
N ILE A 562 11.85 10.18 18.80
CA ILE A 562 11.63 9.73 17.41
C ILE A 562 12.90 9.98 16.57
N PHE A 563 13.55 11.13 16.77
CA PHE A 563 14.71 11.53 15.99
C PHE A 563 15.99 10.83 16.45
N SER A 564 16.14 10.57 17.75
CA SER A 564 17.25 9.73 18.24
C SER A 564 17.13 8.29 17.71
N LYS A 565 15.90 7.76 17.58
CA LYS A 565 15.65 6.44 16.96
C LYS A 565 15.99 6.42 15.46
N PHE A 566 15.56 7.43 14.69
CA PHE A 566 15.90 7.53 13.26
C PHE A 566 17.40 7.67 13.00
N ARG A 567 18.12 8.41 13.85
CA ARG A 567 19.57 8.56 13.77
C ARG A 567 20.30 7.26 14.13
N SER A 568 19.94 6.63 15.24
CA SER A 568 20.59 5.39 15.72
C SER A 568 20.44 4.18 14.79
N GLU A 569 19.29 4.02 14.11
CA GLU A 569 19.08 2.93 13.15
C GLU A 569 19.85 3.12 11.83
N LEU A 570 20.12 4.37 11.43
CA LEU A 570 20.89 4.69 10.24
C LEU A 570 22.39 4.52 10.52
N ASP A 571 22.86 5.05 11.65
CA ASP A 571 24.27 5.12 12.03
C ASP A 571 24.91 3.71 12.14
N ASN A 572 24.25 2.76 12.80
CA ASN A 572 24.77 1.39 12.93
C ASN A 572 25.00 0.71 11.56
N LYS A 573 24.08 0.91 10.60
CA LYS A 573 24.21 0.30 9.27
C LYS A 573 25.23 1.03 8.40
N VAL A 574 25.31 2.35 8.54
CA VAL A 574 26.32 3.17 7.86
C VAL A 574 27.72 2.72 8.25
N ASP A 575 28.00 2.45 9.53
CA ASP A 575 29.32 2.02 9.98
C ASP A 575 29.74 0.68 9.37
N GLU A 576 28.85 -0.32 9.38
CA GLU A 576 29.09 -1.64 8.79
C GLU A 576 29.38 -1.53 7.29
N VAL A 577 28.54 -0.78 6.57
CA VAL A 577 28.65 -0.64 5.11
C VAL A 577 29.86 0.22 4.74
N THR A 578 30.21 1.22 5.55
CA THR A 578 31.43 2.02 5.37
C THR A 578 32.68 1.16 5.49
N LYS A 579 32.75 0.27 6.48
CA LYS A 579 33.85 -0.70 6.61
C LYS A 579 33.92 -1.63 5.38
N LEU A 580 32.78 -2.09 4.88
CA LEU A 580 32.73 -2.92 3.68
C LEU A 580 33.22 -2.15 2.44
N LYS A 581 32.74 -0.92 2.21
CA LYS A 581 33.22 -0.05 1.14
C LYS A 581 34.73 0.16 1.25
N GLN A 582 35.24 0.47 2.44
CA GLN A 582 36.68 0.67 2.65
C GLN A 582 37.48 -0.60 2.35
N LYS A 583 36.95 -1.78 2.68
CA LYS A 583 37.56 -3.06 2.30
C LYS A 583 37.66 -3.20 0.78
N TYR A 584 36.61 -2.91 0.02
CA TYR A 584 36.68 -2.94 -1.45
C TYR A 584 37.72 -1.97 -2.00
N ILE A 585 37.74 -0.72 -1.51
CA ILE A 585 38.69 0.31 -1.94
C ILE A 585 40.13 -0.11 -1.63
N THR A 586 40.40 -0.56 -0.40
CA THR A 586 41.75 -0.95 0.06
C THR A 586 42.30 -2.13 -0.74
N ASN A 587 41.44 -3.06 -1.16
CA ASN A 587 41.83 -4.19 -1.99
C ASN A 587 41.76 -3.90 -3.49
N ASN A 588 41.49 -2.64 -3.88
CA ASN A 588 41.34 -2.20 -5.26
C ASN A 588 40.31 -3.02 -6.07
N PHE A 589 39.20 -3.42 -5.43
CA PHE A 589 38.15 -4.25 -6.03
C PHE A 589 37.04 -3.42 -6.68
N VAL A 590 36.46 -3.93 -7.77
CA VAL A 590 35.29 -3.30 -8.40
C VAL A 590 34.05 -3.42 -7.50
N ILE A 591 33.54 -2.27 -7.05
CA ILE A 591 32.40 -2.17 -6.15
C ILE A 591 31.08 -2.44 -6.89
N ASN A 592 30.17 -3.20 -6.26
CA ASN A 592 28.83 -3.53 -6.79
C ASN A 592 28.84 -4.10 -8.23
N ASN A 593 29.83 -4.92 -8.63
CA ASN A 593 29.86 -5.52 -9.97
C ASN A 593 29.04 -6.82 -10.09
N LYS A 594 27.71 -6.69 -9.98
CA LYS A 594 26.78 -7.82 -10.00
C LYS A 594 26.12 -8.02 -11.37
N SER A 595 26.10 -9.25 -11.87
CA SER A 595 25.33 -9.67 -13.05
C SER A 595 23.99 -10.31 -12.68
N TYR A 596 23.12 -10.50 -13.67
CA TYR A 596 21.74 -10.95 -13.47
C TYR A 596 21.46 -12.24 -14.23
N LYS A 597 20.85 -13.22 -13.54
CA LYS A 597 20.42 -14.47 -14.15
C LYS A 597 19.25 -14.21 -15.11
N MET A 598 19.33 -14.82 -16.28
CA MET A 598 18.32 -14.73 -17.34
C MET A 598 17.55 -16.04 -17.45
N SER A 599 16.30 -15.97 -17.93
CA SER A 599 15.54 -17.18 -18.29
C SER A 599 16.07 -17.77 -19.60
N ASP A 600 15.79 -19.05 -19.85
CA ASP A 600 16.21 -19.70 -21.10
C ASP A 600 15.64 -18.97 -22.33
N LEU A 601 14.39 -18.52 -22.23
CA LEU A 601 13.76 -17.72 -23.27
C LEU A 601 14.45 -16.35 -23.43
N ASP A 602 14.80 -15.66 -22.35
CA ASP A 602 15.54 -14.40 -22.47
C ASP A 602 16.93 -14.63 -23.08
N MET A 603 17.60 -15.74 -22.76
CA MET A 603 18.89 -16.10 -23.36
C MET A 603 18.77 -16.38 -24.87
N GLU A 604 17.75 -17.12 -25.27
CA GLU A 604 17.42 -17.36 -26.68
C GLU A 604 17.18 -16.04 -27.42
N ILE A 605 16.38 -15.15 -26.82
CA ILE A 605 16.10 -13.82 -27.35
C ILE A 605 17.39 -13.02 -27.53
N ILE A 606 18.17 -12.80 -26.46
CA ILE A 606 19.30 -11.88 -26.56
C ILE A 606 20.39 -12.39 -27.51
N THR A 607 20.56 -13.71 -27.63
CA THR A 607 21.55 -14.33 -28.53
C THR A 607 21.24 -14.00 -29.99
N SER A 608 19.96 -13.87 -30.33
CA SER A 608 19.52 -13.50 -31.69
C SER A 608 19.59 -12.00 -32.00
N VAL A 609 19.75 -11.14 -30.99
CA VAL A 609 19.76 -9.69 -31.18
C VAL A 609 21.21 -9.22 -31.40
N PRO A 610 21.59 -8.71 -32.59
CA PRO A 610 22.94 -8.20 -32.86
C PRO A 610 23.17 -6.83 -32.20
N ALA A 611 24.41 -6.33 -32.18
CA ALA A 611 24.73 -5.02 -31.60
C ALA A 611 23.94 -3.89 -32.31
N GLY A 612 23.16 -3.11 -31.54
CA GLY A 612 22.23 -2.12 -32.08
C GLY A 612 20.87 -2.66 -32.53
N GLY A 613 20.71 -3.98 -32.52
CA GLY A 613 19.44 -4.65 -32.73
C GLY A 613 18.48 -4.49 -31.55
N ASN A 614 17.24 -4.92 -31.77
CA ASN A 614 16.16 -4.87 -30.80
C ASN A 614 15.19 -6.06 -30.98
N TRP A 615 13.99 -5.99 -30.38
CA TRP A 615 12.96 -7.02 -30.50
C TRP A 615 12.61 -7.44 -31.95
N GLN A 616 12.82 -6.57 -32.94
CA GLN A 616 12.60 -6.86 -34.37
C GLN A 616 13.58 -7.89 -34.93
N ASN A 617 14.71 -8.11 -34.26
CA ASN A 617 15.70 -9.10 -34.66
C ASN A 617 15.43 -10.50 -34.10
N ILE A 618 14.40 -10.65 -33.25
CA ILE A 618 14.06 -11.92 -32.61
C ILE A 618 13.39 -12.83 -33.65
N PRO A 619 13.87 -14.07 -33.88
CA PRO A 619 13.29 -15.02 -34.82
C PRO A 619 11.81 -15.30 -34.51
N GLN A 620 11.00 -15.49 -35.55
CA GLN A 620 9.56 -15.70 -35.39
C GLN A 620 9.25 -16.94 -34.52
N GLU A 621 10.06 -17.99 -34.61
CA GLU A 621 9.95 -19.18 -33.76
C GLU A 621 10.07 -18.84 -32.27
N THR A 622 11.07 -18.02 -31.90
CA THR A 622 11.26 -17.52 -30.54
C THR A 622 10.13 -16.57 -30.11
N MET A 623 9.66 -15.72 -31.02
CA MET A 623 8.53 -14.82 -30.77
C MET A 623 7.25 -15.60 -30.43
N ASN A 624 6.99 -16.70 -31.14
CA ASN A 624 5.80 -17.54 -30.95
C ASN A 624 5.76 -18.23 -29.57
N LYS A 625 6.91 -18.40 -28.90
CA LYS A 625 7.00 -18.96 -27.54
C LYS A 625 6.42 -18.05 -26.46
N SER A 626 6.12 -16.77 -26.75
CA SER A 626 5.62 -15.82 -25.75
C SER A 626 4.50 -14.92 -26.27
N LYS A 627 3.33 -14.99 -25.61
CA LYS A 627 2.21 -14.07 -25.85
C LYS A 627 2.61 -12.60 -25.70
N ARG A 628 3.58 -12.28 -24.81
CA ARG A 628 4.10 -10.92 -24.63
C ARG A 628 4.86 -10.43 -25.85
N LEU A 629 5.70 -11.27 -26.44
CA LEU A 629 6.47 -10.94 -27.66
C LEU A 629 5.54 -10.73 -28.86
N LEU A 630 4.58 -11.61 -29.04
CA LEU A 630 3.53 -11.46 -30.08
C LEU A 630 2.73 -10.16 -29.89
N GLY A 631 2.48 -9.76 -28.64
CA GLY A 631 1.85 -8.47 -28.33
C GLY A 631 2.71 -7.27 -28.75
N ILE A 632 4.03 -7.32 -28.53
CA ILE A 632 4.97 -6.27 -28.96
C ILE A 632 4.96 -6.15 -30.49
N GLN A 633 5.03 -7.27 -31.21
CA GLN A 633 4.99 -7.30 -32.67
C GLN A 633 3.70 -6.70 -33.23
N LYS A 634 2.54 -7.08 -32.68
CA LYS A 634 1.23 -6.58 -33.12
C LYS A 634 1.03 -5.08 -32.89
N THR A 635 1.61 -4.54 -31.82
CA THR A 635 1.45 -3.13 -31.43
C THR A 635 2.54 -2.21 -32.01
N GLY A 636 3.48 -2.76 -32.78
CA GLY A 636 4.63 -2.03 -33.31
C GLY A 636 5.77 -1.79 -32.31
N GLY A 637 5.56 -2.07 -31.02
CA GLY A 637 6.58 -2.01 -29.96
C GLY A 637 7.30 -0.65 -29.81
N ARG A 638 8.17 -0.52 -28.81
CA ARG A 638 9.19 0.55 -28.82
C ARG A 638 10.49 -0.06 -29.33
N THR A 639 11.20 0.63 -30.22
CA THR A 639 12.49 0.17 -30.79
C THR A 639 13.58 -0.03 -29.74
N THR A 640 13.38 0.46 -28.51
CA THR A 640 14.29 0.22 -27.38
C THR A 640 14.08 -1.12 -26.67
N LEU A 641 12.94 -1.81 -26.85
CA LEU A 641 12.67 -3.07 -26.13
C LEU A 641 13.58 -4.18 -26.64
N TYR A 642 14.16 -4.98 -25.73
CA TYR A 642 15.15 -6.00 -26.05
C TYR A 642 16.33 -5.46 -26.85
N GLY A 643 16.70 -4.19 -26.61
CA GLY A 643 17.78 -3.55 -27.34
C GLY A 643 19.15 -4.02 -26.87
N ARG A 644 20.06 -4.24 -27.81
CA ARG A 644 21.49 -4.42 -27.54
C ARG A 644 22.25 -3.13 -27.79
N LEU A 645 23.07 -2.76 -26.82
CA LEU A 645 23.87 -1.54 -26.86
C LEU A 645 24.90 -1.59 -27.99
N GLN A 646 25.28 -0.41 -28.49
CA GLN A 646 26.35 -0.25 -29.48
C GLN A 646 27.52 0.46 -28.81
N TYR A 647 28.73 -0.04 -29.05
CA TYR A 647 29.92 0.47 -28.39
C TYR A 647 30.28 1.90 -28.78
N ASP A 648 30.07 2.25 -30.04
CA ASP A 648 30.37 3.53 -30.69
C ASP A 648 29.32 4.62 -30.44
N LYS A 649 28.29 4.35 -29.64
CA LYS A 649 27.21 5.30 -29.34
C LYS A 649 26.99 5.44 -27.84
N PRO A 650 26.42 6.55 -27.38
CA PRO A 650 25.95 6.67 -26.00
C PRO A 650 24.82 5.66 -25.73
N SER A 651 24.72 5.21 -24.47
CA SER A 651 23.68 4.29 -24.03
C SER A 651 22.28 4.90 -24.12
N TYR A 652 21.24 4.07 -24.16
CA TYR A 652 19.88 4.55 -23.89
C TYR A 652 19.68 4.80 -22.39
N THR A 653 18.59 5.49 -22.04
CA THR A 653 18.26 5.78 -20.63
C THR A 653 18.22 4.49 -19.79
N ILE A 654 19.08 4.42 -18.76
CA ILE A 654 19.03 3.37 -17.74
C ILE A 654 17.82 3.60 -16.82
N THR A 655 16.99 2.58 -16.64
CA THR A 655 15.75 2.64 -15.83
C THR A 655 15.80 1.65 -14.67
N THR A 656 14.82 1.68 -13.77
CA THR A 656 14.79 0.85 -12.54
C THR A 656 14.66 -0.65 -12.74
N TYR A 657 14.61 -1.14 -13.98
CA TYR A 657 14.53 -2.56 -14.33
C TYR A 657 15.56 -2.95 -15.39
N PHE A 658 16.74 -2.34 -15.38
CA PHE A 658 17.82 -2.64 -16.34
C PHE A 658 18.36 -4.08 -16.23
N ASN A 659 17.95 -4.84 -15.21
CA ASN A 659 18.23 -6.26 -15.07
C ASN A 659 17.36 -7.16 -15.97
N ARG A 660 16.45 -6.60 -16.77
CA ARG A 660 15.57 -7.35 -17.67
C ARG A 660 15.69 -6.83 -19.11
N PRO A 661 16.04 -7.66 -20.10
CA PRO A 661 16.23 -7.20 -21.47
C PRO A 661 14.91 -6.70 -22.10
N GLY A 662 13.76 -7.24 -21.68
CA GLY A 662 12.45 -6.82 -22.16
C GLY A 662 12.00 -5.40 -21.75
N ASN A 663 12.76 -4.68 -20.92
CA ASN A 663 12.38 -3.37 -20.39
C ASN A 663 13.14 -2.19 -21.03
N GLY A 664 14.00 -2.44 -22.01
CA GLY A 664 14.78 -1.40 -22.69
C GLY A 664 16.04 -1.94 -23.35
N CYS A 665 16.95 -1.03 -23.69
CA CYS A 665 18.19 -1.35 -24.39
C CYS A 665 19.31 -1.56 -23.35
N TYR A 666 19.31 -2.74 -22.73
CA TYR A 666 20.21 -3.08 -21.62
C TYR A 666 21.07 -4.32 -21.89
N ILE A 667 20.96 -4.93 -23.07
CA ILE A 667 21.81 -6.06 -23.44
C ILE A 667 23.22 -5.52 -23.71
N HIS A 668 24.22 -6.17 -23.10
CA HIS A 668 25.62 -5.80 -23.22
C HIS A 668 26.07 -5.85 -24.70
N PRO A 669 26.97 -4.96 -25.18
CA PRO A 669 27.32 -4.87 -26.60
C PRO A 669 27.80 -6.18 -27.25
N VAL A 670 28.62 -6.96 -26.54
CA VAL A 670 29.20 -8.22 -27.05
C VAL A 670 28.66 -9.45 -26.30
N ASN A 671 28.79 -9.47 -24.98
CA ASN A 671 28.36 -10.59 -24.14
C ASN A 671 26.84 -10.83 -24.16
N ASN A 672 26.43 -12.10 -24.14
CA ASN A 672 25.03 -12.50 -24.00
C ASN A 672 24.55 -12.38 -22.55
N ARG A 673 24.46 -11.14 -22.07
CA ARG A 673 23.91 -10.77 -20.76
C ARG A 673 23.36 -9.35 -20.81
N VAL A 674 22.57 -8.98 -19.81
CA VAL A 674 22.31 -7.56 -19.53
C VAL A 674 23.50 -6.89 -18.83
N LEU A 675 23.48 -5.55 -18.75
CA LEU A 675 24.45 -4.77 -17.99
C LEU A 675 24.56 -5.21 -16.53
N THR A 676 25.77 -5.15 -15.97
CA THR A 676 25.97 -5.28 -14.53
C THR A 676 25.52 -4.03 -13.80
N THR A 677 25.34 -4.13 -12.47
CA THR A 677 25.08 -2.96 -11.62
C THR A 677 26.14 -1.86 -11.79
N ARG A 678 27.43 -2.21 -11.82
CA ARG A 678 28.52 -1.24 -11.97
C ARG A 678 28.54 -0.60 -13.35
N GLU A 679 28.34 -1.37 -14.41
CA GLU A 679 28.24 -0.83 -15.77
C GLU A 679 27.09 0.18 -15.88
N ALA A 680 25.92 -0.15 -15.33
CA ALA A 680 24.78 0.76 -15.29
C ALA A 680 25.06 2.03 -14.44
N ALA A 681 25.78 1.90 -13.32
CA ALA A 681 26.18 3.03 -12.48
C ALA A 681 27.17 3.97 -13.20
N ARG A 682 28.14 3.43 -13.93
CA ARG A 682 29.06 4.22 -14.77
C ARG A 682 28.31 4.94 -15.88
N LEU A 683 27.33 4.30 -16.51
CA LEU A 683 26.48 4.95 -17.51
C LEU A 683 25.62 6.10 -16.92
N GLN A 684 25.47 6.15 -15.59
CA GLN A 684 24.89 7.25 -14.83
C GLN A 684 25.94 8.17 -14.19
N CYS A 685 27.22 8.08 -14.59
CA CYS A 685 28.34 8.87 -14.09
C CYS A 685 28.61 8.77 -12.57
N PHE A 686 28.24 7.66 -11.91
CA PHE A 686 28.67 7.42 -10.55
C PHE A 686 30.12 6.92 -10.51
N PRO A 687 30.98 7.50 -9.65
CA PRO A 687 32.36 7.04 -9.46
C PRO A 687 32.47 5.55 -9.10
N ASP A 688 33.59 4.93 -9.46
CA ASP A 688 33.85 3.51 -9.19
C ASP A 688 33.94 3.19 -7.70
N ASP A 689 34.31 4.18 -6.87
CA ASP A 689 34.32 4.09 -5.42
C ASP A 689 32.95 4.40 -4.77
N TYR A 690 31.91 4.71 -5.57
CA TYR A 690 30.56 4.95 -5.07
C TYR A 690 29.85 3.62 -4.76
N TYR A 691 29.50 3.38 -3.49
CA TYR A 691 28.90 2.13 -3.03
C TYR A 691 27.37 2.22 -2.97
N PHE A 692 26.66 1.26 -3.57
CA PHE A 692 25.21 1.15 -3.49
C PHE A 692 24.79 0.06 -2.50
N TYR A 693 24.04 0.46 -1.48
CA TYR A 693 23.48 -0.42 -0.45
C TYR A 693 22.02 -0.77 -0.73
N GLY A 694 21.59 -1.96 -0.29
CA GLY A 694 20.21 -2.42 -0.36
C GLY A 694 20.07 -3.77 -1.07
N ASN A 695 18.83 -4.24 -1.20
CA ASN A 695 18.55 -5.42 -2.01
C ASN A 695 18.66 -5.09 -3.51
N GLN A 696 18.54 -6.10 -4.38
CA GLN A 696 18.64 -5.89 -5.82
C GLN A 696 17.65 -4.84 -6.35
N LYS A 697 16.39 -4.87 -5.92
CA LYS A 697 15.38 -3.88 -6.34
C LYS A 697 15.77 -2.48 -5.90
N ASP A 698 16.25 -2.32 -4.67
CA ASP A 698 16.65 -1.01 -4.13
C ASP A 698 17.80 -0.41 -4.93
N ILE A 699 18.84 -1.19 -5.24
CA ILE A 699 20.00 -0.74 -6.02
C ILE A 699 19.59 -0.38 -7.45
N LEU A 700 18.74 -1.19 -8.09
CA LEU A 700 18.21 -0.88 -9.42
C LEU A 700 17.40 0.43 -9.42
N ASN A 701 16.56 0.64 -8.40
CA ASN A 701 15.79 1.87 -8.23
C ASN A 701 16.70 3.09 -8.05
N GLN A 702 17.70 2.98 -7.18
CA GLN A 702 18.68 4.04 -6.91
C GLN A 702 19.40 4.49 -8.18
N ILE A 703 19.92 3.56 -8.98
CA ILE A 703 20.64 3.88 -10.23
C ILE A 703 19.68 4.37 -11.33
N GLY A 704 18.52 3.74 -11.50
CA GLY A 704 17.58 4.09 -12.57
C GLY A 704 16.90 5.46 -12.39
N ASN A 705 16.64 5.85 -11.13
CA ASN A 705 16.01 7.13 -10.81
C ASN A 705 17.01 8.28 -10.64
N ALA A 706 18.30 8.01 -10.49
CA ALA A 706 19.30 9.06 -10.27
C ALA A 706 19.38 10.07 -11.43
N VAL A 707 19.70 11.31 -11.05
CA VAL A 707 20.30 12.32 -11.91
C VAL A 707 21.83 12.09 -11.91
N PRO A 708 22.49 12.02 -13.08
CA PRO A 708 23.93 11.82 -13.14
C PRO A 708 24.71 12.89 -12.37
N PRO A 709 25.74 12.54 -11.58
CA PRO A 709 26.57 13.51 -10.89
C PRO A 709 27.18 14.62 -11.76
N VAL A 710 27.55 14.31 -13.00
CA VAL A 710 28.06 15.33 -13.95
C VAL A 710 27.06 16.46 -14.18
N ILE A 711 25.76 16.15 -14.25
CA ILE A 711 24.73 17.17 -14.40
C ILE A 711 24.62 18.04 -13.15
N GLY A 712 24.70 17.43 -11.96
CA GLY A 712 24.70 18.18 -10.70
C GLY A 712 25.92 19.09 -10.55
N TYR A 713 27.10 18.65 -10.99
CA TYR A 713 28.31 19.46 -11.01
C TYR A 713 28.15 20.69 -11.90
N LEU A 714 27.72 20.50 -13.15
CA LEU A 714 27.57 21.58 -14.12
C LEU A 714 26.54 22.64 -13.68
N ILE A 715 25.41 22.20 -13.09
CA ILE A 715 24.42 23.12 -12.52
C ILE A 715 24.98 23.84 -11.29
N GLY A 716 25.64 23.11 -10.39
CA GLY A 716 26.23 23.69 -9.18
C GLY A 716 27.29 24.74 -9.48
N GLU A 717 28.14 24.48 -10.48
CA GLU A 717 29.18 25.41 -10.95
C GLU A 717 28.56 26.72 -11.49
N LYS A 718 27.51 26.63 -12.30
CA LYS A 718 26.79 27.82 -12.81
C LYS A 718 26.14 28.62 -11.69
N ILE A 719 25.55 27.96 -10.71
CA ILE A 719 24.94 28.61 -9.54
C ILE A 719 26.00 29.33 -8.70
N ILE A 720 27.13 28.68 -8.38
CA ILE A 720 28.22 29.31 -7.62
C ILE A 720 28.76 30.53 -8.37
N LYS A 721 29.08 30.39 -9.66
CA LYS A 721 29.66 31.47 -10.46
C LYS A 721 28.74 32.69 -10.58
N SER A 722 27.43 32.45 -10.68
CA SER A 722 26.46 33.52 -10.92
C SER A 722 25.94 34.17 -9.63
N LEU A 723 25.82 33.41 -8.54
CA LEU A 723 25.13 33.85 -7.32
C LEU A 723 25.95 33.72 -6.03
N GLY A 724 27.10 33.04 -6.06
CA GLY A 724 27.91 32.78 -4.86
C GLY A 724 27.19 31.92 -3.80
N CYS A 725 26.17 31.15 -4.20
CA CYS A 725 25.43 30.28 -3.28
C CYS A 725 26.31 29.10 -2.82
N GLY A 726 26.30 28.78 -1.53
CA GLY A 726 27.22 27.80 -0.95
C GLY A 726 26.57 26.67 -0.14
N ILE A 727 25.29 26.80 0.23
CA ILE A 727 24.61 25.81 1.10
C ILE A 727 23.32 25.31 0.44
N SER A 728 23.17 24.00 0.31
CA SER A 728 21.99 23.31 -0.26
C SER A 728 21.19 22.52 0.77
N LEU A 729 19.88 22.40 0.54
CA LEU A 729 18.97 21.48 1.19
C LEU A 729 18.39 20.54 0.13
N ASP A 730 18.63 19.24 0.30
CA ASP A 730 18.40 18.24 -0.74
C ASP A 730 17.19 17.37 -0.37
N LEU A 731 16.10 17.50 -1.12
CA LEU A 731 14.84 16.78 -0.92
C LEU A 731 14.70 15.68 -1.96
N PHE A 732 14.09 14.54 -1.61
CA PHE A 732 13.99 13.40 -2.52
C PHE A 732 15.36 12.97 -3.04
N SER A 733 16.36 12.97 -2.15
CA SER A 733 17.78 12.92 -2.54
C SER A 733 18.19 11.61 -3.20
N GLY A 734 17.40 10.54 -3.03
CA GLY A 734 17.69 9.21 -3.51
C GLY A 734 19.10 8.77 -3.08
N ALA A 735 19.82 8.11 -3.98
CA ALA A 735 21.21 7.72 -3.75
C ALA A 735 22.22 8.89 -3.81
N GLY A 736 21.76 10.13 -4.04
CA GLY A 736 22.61 11.31 -3.99
C GLY A 736 23.26 11.73 -5.30
N GLY A 737 22.76 11.33 -6.47
CA GLY A 737 23.42 11.66 -7.75
C GLY A 737 23.57 13.17 -7.99
N LEU A 738 22.47 13.92 -7.94
CA LEU A 738 22.46 15.40 -8.08
C LEU A 738 23.31 16.07 -6.99
N LEU A 739 23.06 15.67 -5.74
CA LEU A 739 23.74 16.12 -4.53
C LEU A 739 25.26 15.95 -4.64
N TYR A 740 25.73 14.76 -5.03
CA TYR A 740 27.16 14.46 -5.16
C TYR A 740 27.82 15.33 -6.22
N GLY A 741 27.12 15.59 -7.33
CA GLY A 741 27.57 16.55 -8.35
C GLY A 741 27.75 17.96 -7.79
N MET A 742 26.73 18.48 -7.12
CA MET A 742 26.77 19.81 -6.49
C MET A 742 27.88 19.93 -5.44
N LYS A 743 28.07 18.90 -4.62
CA LYS A 743 29.21 18.79 -3.71
C LYS A 743 30.54 18.94 -4.43
N LYS A 744 30.71 18.29 -5.58
CA LYS A 744 31.94 18.38 -6.39
C LYS A 744 32.15 19.75 -7.03
N ALA A 745 31.08 20.53 -7.21
CA ALA A 745 31.18 21.93 -7.63
C ALA A 745 31.55 22.89 -6.48
N GLY A 746 31.54 22.42 -5.23
CA GLY A 746 31.88 23.21 -4.04
C GLY A 746 30.68 23.60 -3.17
N ILE A 747 29.47 23.11 -3.47
CA ILE A 747 28.28 23.34 -2.64
C ILE A 747 28.33 22.45 -1.40
N THR A 748 28.09 23.02 -0.23
CA THR A 748 27.92 22.27 1.02
C THR A 748 26.45 21.95 1.25
N HIS A 749 26.14 20.92 2.05
CA HIS A 749 24.77 20.44 2.23
C HIS A 749 24.34 20.54 3.70
N ALA A 750 23.27 21.30 3.95
CA ALA A 750 22.67 21.47 5.26
C ALA A 750 22.00 20.18 5.77
N LEU A 751 21.27 19.51 4.87
CA LEU A 751 20.56 18.26 5.12
C LEU A 751 20.15 17.63 3.79
N ALA A 752 20.18 16.31 3.73
CA ALA A 752 19.55 15.54 2.66
C ALA A 752 18.42 14.66 3.22
N ASN A 753 17.27 14.63 2.55
CA ASN A 753 16.10 13.86 2.98
C ASN A 753 15.63 12.89 1.88
N ASP A 754 15.37 11.65 2.29
CA ASP A 754 14.64 10.66 1.50
C ASP A 754 13.85 9.70 2.41
N PHE A 755 12.82 9.06 1.86
CA PHE A 755 11.98 8.08 2.55
C PHE A 755 12.47 6.63 2.33
N ASP A 756 13.40 6.40 1.41
CA ASP A 756 14.02 5.10 1.16
C ASP A 756 15.27 4.92 2.04
N LYS A 757 15.22 3.94 2.96
CA LYS A 757 16.31 3.66 3.91
C LYS A 757 17.59 3.24 3.20
N SER A 758 17.48 2.41 2.14
CA SER A 758 18.63 1.92 1.39
C SER A 758 19.34 3.07 0.67
N ALA A 759 18.57 4.01 0.10
CA ALA A 759 19.08 5.23 -0.52
C ALA A 759 19.76 6.16 0.50
N CYS A 760 19.17 6.35 1.69
CA CYS A 760 19.77 7.14 2.77
C CYS A 760 21.11 6.57 3.25
N VAL A 761 21.20 5.24 3.44
CA VAL A 761 22.46 4.57 3.79
C VAL A 761 23.50 4.73 2.67
N THR A 762 23.11 4.49 1.40
CA THR A 762 23.98 4.72 0.25
C THR A 762 24.53 6.16 0.24
N LEU A 763 23.66 7.16 0.39
CA LEU A 763 24.06 8.56 0.39
C LEU A 763 25.06 8.84 1.52
N LYS A 764 24.76 8.40 2.74
CA LYS A 764 25.58 8.66 3.93
C LYS A 764 26.93 7.95 3.89
N VAL A 765 26.99 6.71 3.42
CA VAL A 765 28.27 5.96 3.27
C VAL A 765 29.20 6.60 2.23
N ASN A 766 28.63 7.22 1.20
CA ASN A 766 29.42 7.90 0.17
C ASN A 766 29.75 9.35 0.52
N ASN A 767 28.98 9.96 1.43
CA ASN A 767 29.13 11.33 1.88
C ASN A 767 28.95 11.41 3.41
N PRO A 768 29.91 10.86 4.17
CA PRO A 768 29.79 10.74 5.63
C PRO A 768 29.66 12.09 6.34
N GLU A 769 30.14 13.17 5.73
CA GLU A 769 30.04 14.53 6.26
C GLU A 769 28.63 15.15 6.12
N ILE A 770 27.80 14.62 5.22
CA ILE A 770 26.46 15.16 4.96
C ILE A 770 25.47 14.61 5.98
N GLU A 771 24.68 15.49 6.58
CA GLU A 771 23.57 15.09 7.44
C GLU A 771 22.43 14.52 6.60
N VAL A 772 21.95 13.32 6.95
CA VAL A 772 20.89 12.62 6.21
C VAL A 772 19.72 12.36 7.14
N LEU A 773 18.55 12.89 6.80
CA LEU A 773 17.28 12.64 7.48
C LEU A 773 16.49 11.58 6.72
N TYR A 774 16.53 10.35 7.23
CA TYR A 774 15.66 9.28 6.78
C TYR A 774 14.22 9.51 7.28
N GLY A 775 13.29 9.82 6.38
CA GLY A 775 11.90 10.08 6.73
C GLY A 775 11.03 10.53 5.55
N ASP A 776 9.75 10.22 5.63
CA ASP A 776 8.75 10.65 4.65
C ASP A 776 8.41 12.14 4.85
N ILE A 777 8.79 12.99 3.89
CA ILE A 777 8.55 14.45 3.88
C ILE A 777 7.07 14.82 4.02
N THR A 778 6.14 13.90 3.71
CA THR A 778 4.69 14.14 3.87
C THR A 778 4.23 14.10 5.33
N LYS A 779 5.11 13.69 6.26
CA LYS A 779 4.86 13.67 7.71
C LYS A 779 5.29 15.01 8.31
N GLU A 780 4.40 15.62 9.09
CA GLU A 780 4.60 16.96 9.68
C GLU A 780 5.93 17.09 10.44
N ALA A 781 6.29 16.09 11.25
CA ALA A 781 7.52 16.10 12.04
C ALA A 781 8.78 16.13 11.16
N VAL A 782 8.80 15.37 10.07
CA VAL A 782 9.93 15.31 9.12
C VAL A 782 10.03 16.64 8.36
N LYS A 783 8.90 17.15 7.84
CA LYS A 783 8.87 18.44 7.12
C LYS A 783 9.32 19.59 8.01
N THR A 784 8.87 19.63 9.26
CA THR A 784 9.24 20.66 10.23
C THR A 784 10.75 20.64 10.49
N GLU A 785 11.35 19.47 10.66
CA GLU A 785 12.81 19.36 10.83
C GLU A 785 13.58 19.85 9.61
N ILE A 786 13.13 19.48 8.40
CA ILE A 786 13.72 19.96 7.13
C ILE A 786 13.68 21.49 7.05
N ILE A 787 12.52 22.09 7.35
CA ILE A 787 12.33 23.55 7.32
C ILE A 787 13.21 24.23 8.38
N ASN A 788 13.18 23.73 9.62
CA ASN A 788 13.98 24.27 10.72
C ASN A 788 15.46 24.22 10.38
N LYS A 789 15.93 23.10 9.80
CA LYS A 789 17.32 22.93 9.41
C LYS A 789 17.71 23.88 8.28
N GLY A 790 16.84 24.04 7.27
CA GLY A 790 17.05 24.97 6.16
C GLY A 790 17.13 26.43 6.63
N ILE A 791 16.25 26.84 7.54
CA ILE A 791 16.26 28.19 8.13
C ILE A 791 17.51 28.38 9.00
N TYR A 792 17.79 27.43 9.90
CA TYR A 792 18.94 27.50 10.81
C TYR A 792 20.27 27.57 10.08
N LYS A 793 20.42 26.83 8.97
CA LYS A 793 21.62 26.84 8.12
C LYS A 793 21.62 27.96 7.09
N ASN A 794 20.58 28.79 7.02
CA ASN A 794 20.41 29.85 6.03
C ASN A 794 20.68 29.35 4.60
N THR A 795 19.99 28.28 4.23
CA THR A 795 20.22 27.57 2.96
C THR A 795 19.99 28.47 1.75
N ASP A 796 20.96 28.49 0.82
CA ASP A 796 20.88 29.24 -0.44
C ASP A 796 20.11 28.47 -1.53
N ILE A 797 20.20 27.15 -1.53
CA ILE A 797 19.71 26.28 -2.62
C ILE A 797 18.77 25.21 -2.07
N ILE A 798 17.61 24.99 -2.70
CA ILE A 798 16.83 23.76 -2.49
C ILE A 798 16.87 22.93 -3.77
N CYS A 799 17.24 21.66 -3.69
CA CYS A 799 17.15 20.78 -4.85
C CYS A 799 16.39 19.47 -4.58
N GLY A 800 15.76 18.92 -5.60
CA GLY A 800 15.07 17.63 -5.48
C GLY A 800 14.30 17.16 -6.72
N GLY A 801 13.84 15.92 -6.72
CA GLY A 801 13.07 15.34 -7.83
C GLY A 801 11.74 14.74 -7.36
N PRO A 802 10.72 15.55 -7.01
CA PRO A 802 9.43 15.02 -6.59
C PRO A 802 8.78 14.20 -7.74
N PRO A 803 8.18 13.03 -7.44
CA PRO A 803 7.69 12.12 -8.48
C PRO A 803 6.51 12.70 -9.29
N CYS A 804 6.49 12.40 -10.60
CA CYS A 804 5.64 13.01 -11.64
C CYS A 804 4.26 12.34 -11.86
N GLN A 805 3.65 11.68 -10.88
CA GLN A 805 2.39 10.96 -11.12
C GLN A 805 1.16 11.84 -10.86
N GLY A 806 0.67 12.56 -11.89
CA GLY A 806 -0.72 13.07 -11.92
C GLY A 806 -0.94 14.58 -11.97
N PHE A 807 -0.10 15.32 -12.69
CA PHE A 807 -0.16 16.78 -12.73
C PHE A 807 -1.43 17.38 -13.37
N SER A 808 -2.39 17.86 -12.59
CA SER A 808 -3.62 18.50 -13.12
C SER A 808 -4.11 19.63 -12.22
N LEU A 809 -4.01 20.90 -12.64
CA LEU A 809 -4.25 22.06 -11.77
C LEU A 809 -5.67 22.41 -11.34
N ALA A 810 -6.71 21.87 -11.98
CA ALA A 810 -8.04 21.88 -11.37
C ALA A 810 -8.05 21.18 -9.98
N GLY A 811 -7.07 20.30 -9.73
CA GLY A 811 -6.82 19.63 -8.46
C GLY A 811 -5.81 20.32 -7.53
N PHE A 812 -5.18 21.44 -7.92
CA PHE A 812 -4.26 22.17 -7.03
C PHE A 812 -4.98 23.22 -6.18
N ARG A 813 -6.13 23.72 -6.65
CA ARG A 813 -7.08 24.56 -5.87
C ARG A 813 -8.07 23.73 -5.04
N ARG A 814 -8.11 22.40 -5.22
CA ARG A 814 -8.84 21.45 -4.36
C ARG A 814 -7.84 20.80 -3.42
N SER A 815 -8.09 20.79 -2.12
CA SER A 815 -7.15 20.33 -1.09
C SER A 815 -6.89 18.81 -1.07
N ASP A 816 -7.47 18.05 -2.01
CA ASP A 816 -7.80 16.63 -1.78
C ASP A 816 -7.22 15.67 -2.82
N ASP A 817 -6.39 16.11 -3.78
CA ASP A 817 -5.78 15.22 -4.77
C ASP A 817 -4.44 14.63 -4.28
N PRO A 818 -4.39 13.34 -3.87
CA PRO A 818 -3.17 12.72 -3.35
C PRO A 818 -2.04 12.61 -4.39
N ARG A 819 -2.34 12.79 -5.68
CA ARG A 819 -1.37 12.71 -6.79
C ARG A 819 -0.40 13.89 -6.86
N ASN A 820 -0.75 15.04 -6.27
CA ASN A 820 0.07 16.26 -6.29
C ASN A 820 0.74 16.58 -4.94
N LYS A 821 0.59 15.69 -3.94
CA LYS A 821 1.02 15.94 -2.55
C LYS A 821 2.52 16.22 -2.43
N LEU A 822 3.37 15.40 -3.06
CA LEU A 822 4.83 15.49 -2.92
C LEU A 822 5.43 16.77 -3.56
N PHE A 823 4.84 17.27 -4.65
CA PHE A 823 5.23 18.58 -5.19
C PHE A 823 4.81 19.72 -4.25
N ARG A 824 3.64 19.60 -3.62
CA ARG A 824 3.20 20.58 -2.62
C ARG A 824 4.11 20.59 -1.40
N ASP A 825 4.59 19.42 -0.95
CA ASP A 825 5.58 19.35 0.12
C ASP A 825 6.90 20.04 -0.28
N PHE A 826 7.37 19.86 -1.53
CA PHE A 826 8.52 20.61 -2.06
C PHE A 826 8.26 22.13 -2.04
N TYR A 827 7.10 22.55 -2.55
CA TYR A 827 6.66 23.95 -2.55
C TYR A 827 6.58 24.54 -1.14
N ASP A 828 6.04 23.81 -0.17
CA ASP A 828 5.90 24.26 1.23
C ASP A 828 7.28 24.50 1.86
N VAL A 829 8.27 23.65 1.57
CA VAL A 829 9.65 23.86 2.04
C VAL A 829 10.26 25.09 1.38
N VAL A 830 10.13 25.27 0.06
CA VAL A 830 10.61 26.48 -0.65
C VAL A 830 9.95 27.75 -0.11
N LYS A 831 8.63 27.71 0.14
CA LYS A 831 7.86 28.81 0.71
C LYS A 831 8.37 29.21 2.10
N SER A 832 8.74 28.23 2.92
CA SER A 832 9.12 28.44 4.32
C SER A 832 10.59 28.84 4.48
N VAL A 833 11.49 28.15 3.77
CA VAL A 833 12.95 28.38 3.82
C VAL A 833 13.34 29.60 2.97
N LYS A 834 12.61 29.88 1.88
CA LYS A 834 12.87 30.97 0.94
C LYS A 834 14.31 31.01 0.40
N PRO A 835 14.82 29.92 -0.21
CA PRO A 835 16.19 29.89 -0.75
C PRO A 835 16.41 30.96 -1.84
N LYS A 836 17.67 31.25 -2.16
CA LYS A 836 18.00 32.10 -3.32
C LYS A 836 17.63 31.41 -4.63
N VAL A 837 17.84 30.09 -4.70
CA VAL A 837 17.58 29.26 -5.87
C VAL A 837 16.90 27.97 -5.47
N PHE A 838 15.98 27.47 -6.29
CA PHE A 838 15.61 26.06 -6.25
C PHE A 838 15.84 25.38 -7.60
N VAL A 839 16.23 24.12 -7.56
CA VAL A 839 16.46 23.26 -8.74
C VAL A 839 15.63 22.01 -8.57
N PHE A 840 14.68 21.75 -9.46
CA PHE A 840 14.00 20.46 -9.45
C PHE A 840 14.03 19.74 -10.79
N GLU A 841 14.30 18.44 -10.74
CA GLU A 841 14.37 17.56 -11.91
C GLU A 841 13.04 16.83 -12.13
N ASN A 842 12.66 16.66 -13.40
CA ASN A 842 11.48 15.90 -13.78
C ASN A 842 11.58 15.28 -15.19
N VAL A 843 10.61 14.42 -15.54
CA VAL A 843 10.49 13.84 -16.88
C VAL A 843 9.89 14.83 -17.88
N ILE A 844 10.18 14.67 -19.17
CA ILE A 844 9.71 15.54 -20.28
C ILE A 844 8.20 15.77 -20.26
N GLY A 845 7.44 14.77 -19.81
CA GLY A 845 5.98 14.84 -19.75
C GLY A 845 5.45 16.10 -19.07
N ILE A 846 6.18 16.67 -18.11
CA ILE A 846 5.80 17.90 -17.41
C ILE A 846 5.58 19.11 -18.33
N LEU A 847 6.36 19.22 -19.43
CA LEU A 847 6.25 20.31 -20.40
C LEU A 847 5.09 20.11 -21.39
N SER A 848 4.69 18.87 -21.65
CA SER A 848 3.64 18.55 -22.63
C SER A 848 2.27 18.25 -22.00
N TYR A 849 2.23 17.99 -20.68
CA TYR A 849 1.00 17.58 -20.00
C TYR A 849 -0.05 18.69 -20.03
N LYS A 850 -1.30 18.36 -20.40
CA LYS A 850 -2.39 19.31 -20.67
C LYS A 850 -1.99 20.43 -21.64
N LYS A 851 -1.27 20.10 -22.71
CA LYS A 851 -0.79 21.07 -23.72
C LYS A 851 0.09 22.19 -23.10
N GLY A 852 0.90 21.86 -22.09
CA GLY A 852 1.83 22.80 -21.43
C GLY A 852 1.27 23.59 -20.26
N LYS A 853 -0.05 23.51 -20.00
CA LYS A 853 -0.72 24.27 -18.92
C LYS A 853 -0.09 24.04 -17.54
N THR A 854 0.25 22.77 -17.25
CA THR A 854 0.86 22.35 -15.97
C THR A 854 2.12 23.13 -15.63
N TYR A 855 2.99 23.31 -16.61
CA TYR A 855 4.27 23.96 -16.40
C TYR A 855 4.11 25.48 -16.19
N GLU A 856 3.21 26.11 -16.95
CA GLU A 856 2.85 27.52 -16.76
C GLU A 856 2.21 27.79 -15.39
N GLU A 857 1.48 26.82 -14.88
CA GLU A 857 0.90 26.89 -13.55
C GLU A 857 1.96 26.70 -12.43
N ILE A 858 2.95 25.83 -12.62
CA ILE A 858 4.13 25.74 -11.72
C ILE A 858 4.88 27.08 -11.70
N LYS A 859 5.13 27.67 -12.88
CA LYS A 859 5.72 29.02 -12.97
C LYS A 859 4.90 30.04 -12.19
N THR A 860 3.58 30.03 -12.35
CA THR A 860 2.67 30.96 -11.67
C THR A 860 2.76 30.82 -10.14
N LEU A 861 2.71 29.60 -9.61
CA LEU A 861 2.79 29.34 -8.16
C LEU A 861 4.09 29.86 -7.55
N PHE A 862 5.24 29.64 -8.20
CA PHE A 862 6.51 30.14 -7.68
C PHE A 862 6.72 31.63 -7.94
N LYS A 863 6.12 32.19 -9.00
CA LYS A 863 6.07 33.62 -9.23
C LYS A 863 5.32 34.35 -8.11
N GLU A 864 4.23 33.78 -7.62
CA GLU A 864 3.48 34.28 -6.45
C GLU A 864 4.32 34.23 -5.16
N LEU A 865 5.30 33.32 -5.05
CA LEU A 865 6.28 33.29 -3.95
C LEU A 865 7.46 34.25 -4.14
N GLY A 866 7.52 34.98 -5.26
CA GLY A 866 8.62 35.89 -5.57
C GLY A 866 9.81 35.24 -6.27
N TYR A 867 9.59 34.24 -7.13
CA TYR A 867 10.63 33.61 -7.95
C TYR A 867 10.36 33.75 -9.45
N ASN A 868 11.41 33.98 -10.22
CA ASN A 868 11.43 33.82 -11.67
C ASN A 868 11.81 32.38 -11.98
N VAL A 869 11.01 31.69 -12.81
CA VAL A 869 11.17 30.25 -13.06
C VAL A 869 11.34 29.95 -14.55
N HIS A 870 12.40 29.22 -14.87
CA HIS A 870 12.65 28.65 -16.20
C HIS A 870 12.80 27.13 -16.12
N GLY A 871 12.56 26.44 -17.22
CA GLY A 871 12.47 24.99 -17.31
C GLY A 871 12.87 24.54 -18.69
N GLU A 872 13.97 23.79 -18.77
CA GLU A 872 14.57 23.38 -20.02
C GLU A 872 14.74 21.86 -20.08
N ALA A 873 14.48 21.27 -21.25
CA ALA A 873 14.67 19.85 -21.49
C ALA A 873 16.11 19.55 -21.94
N LEU A 874 16.95 19.10 -21.01
CA LEU A 874 18.33 18.74 -21.28
C LEU A 874 18.44 17.30 -21.80
N MET A 875 19.32 17.11 -22.78
CA MET A 875 19.73 15.81 -23.29
C MET A 875 21.12 15.49 -22.76
N PHE A 876 21.22 14.60 -21.75
CA PHE A 876 22.44 14.47 -20.94
C PHE A 876 23.70 14.05 -21.72
N ASN A 877 23.58 13.38 -22.88
CA ASN A 877 24.75 13.09 -23.73
C ASN A 877 25.37 14.34 -24.38
N GLU A 878 24.70 15.49 -24.37
CA GLU A 878 25.28 16.77 -24.77
C GLU A 878 26.13 17.43 -23.66
N TYR A 879 26.13 16.83 -22.46
CA TYR A 879 26.74 17.33 -21.24
C TYR A 879 27.75 16.34 -20.62
N GLY A 880 28.45 15.56 -21.46
CA GLY A 880 29.48 14.63 -21.00
C GLY A 880 28.97 13.38 -20.26
N VAL A 881 27.70 13.02 -20.40
CA VAL A 881 27.13 11.77 -19.85
C VAL A 881 27.05 10.71 -20.96
N PRO A 882 27.48 9.45 -20.75
CA PRO A 882 27.44 8.40 -21.77
C PRO A 882 26.03 7.80 -22.00
N GLN A 883 25.00 8.64 -21.93
CA GLN A 883 23.60 8.22 -21.95
C GLN A 883 22.68 9.26 -22.60
N LYS A 884 21.84 8.79 -23.54
CA LYS A 884 20.70 9.49 -24.12
C LYS A 884 19.54 9.53 -23.14
N ARG A 885 19.67 10.36 -22.11
CA ARG A 885 18.63 10.63 -21.11
C ARG A 885 18.18 12.07 -21.24
N LYS A 886 16.90 12.22 -21.60
CA LYS A 886 16.27 13.53 -21.72
C LYS A 886 15.40 13.80 -20.49
N ARG A 887 15.65 14.93 -19.82
CA ARG A 887 14.99 15.35 -18.56
C ARG A 887 14.79 16.85 -18.54
N VAL A 888 13.80 17.28 -17.78
CA VAL A 888 13.48 18.69 -17.59
C VAL A 888 14.09 19.12 -16.28
N ILE A 889 14.95 20.12 -16.34
CA ILE A 889 15.48 20.80 -15.16
C ILE A 889 14.73 22.12 -15.05
N VAL A 890 14.11 22.36 -13.90
CA VAL A 890 13.43 23.63 -13.60
C VAL A 890 14.23 24.37 -12.56
N ILE A 891 14.60 25.60 -12.88
CA ILE A 891 15.36 26.49 -12.00
C ILE A 891 14.47 27.69 -11.66
N GLY A 892 14.29 27.94 -10.37
CA GLY A 892 13.66 29.15 -9.87
C GLY A 892 14.67 30.02 -9.12
N VAL A 893 14.73 31.31 -9.45
CA VAL A 893 15.61 32.30 -8.82
C VAL A 893 14.76 33.36 -8.14
N ARG A 894 15.09 33.69 -6.89
CA ARG A 894 14.35 34.70 -6.12
C ARG A 894 14.50 36.08 -6.76
N ASN A 895 13.39 36.83 -6.84
CA ASN A 895 13.30 38.06 -7.65
C ASN A 895 14.25 39.17 -7.20
N ASP A 896 14.60 39.23 -5.90
CA ASP A 896 15.51 40.22 -5.32
C ASP A 896 16.96 40.10 -5.84
N LEU A 897 17.33 38.97 -6.44
CA LEU A 897 18.67 38.72 -6.94
C LEU A 897 18.91 39.29 -8.34
N ASN A 898 17.84 39.69 -9.06
CA ASN A 898 17.91 40.23 -10.43
C ASN A 898 18.73 39.37 -11.42
N ILE A 899 18.73 38.05 -11.23
CA ILE A 899 19.35 37.07 -12.14
C ILE A 899 18.26 36.28 -12.85
N SER A 900 18.40 36.13 -14.17
CA SER A 900 17.51 35.30 -14.97
C SER A 900 17.83 33.81 -14.74
N PRO A 901 16.82 32.96 -14.45
CA PRO A 901 17.04 31.52 -14.25
C PRO A 901 17.65 30.82 -15.47
N GLU A 902 17.42 31.32 -16.69
CA GLU A 902 18.04 30.84 -17.93
C GLU A 902 19.58 30.88 -17.87
N SER A 903 20.15 31.90 -17.22
CA SER A 903 21.61 32.05 -17.10
C SER A 903 22.29 30.98 -16.22
N LEU A 904 21.49 30.23 -15.45
CA LEU A 904 21.98 29.17 -14.55
C LEU A 904 22.04 27.80 -15.21
N TYR A 905 21.63 27.67 -16.48
CA TYR A 905 21.78 26.43 -17.22
C TYR A 905 23.22 26.23 -17.69
N PRO A 906 23.73 24.99 -17.67
CA PRO A 906 25.08 24.70 -18.13
C PRO A 906 25.18 24.78 -19.65
N ASP A 907 26.37 25.10 -20.15
CA ASP A 907 26.65 25.05 -21.58
C ASP A 907 26.83 23.59 -22.02
N LYS A 908 26.47 23.28 -23.27
CA LYS A 908 26.72 21.96 -23.86
C LYS A 908 28.22 21.77 -24.08
N ILE A 909 28.75 20.63 -23.62
CA ILE A 909 30.18 20.31 -23.70
C ILE A 909 30.50 19.15 -24.67
N THR A 910 29.48 18.40 -25.10
CA THR A 910 29.61 17.26 -26.04
C THR A 910 28.43 17.21 -27.02
N GLU A 911 28.13 18.34 -27.66
CA GLU A 911 26.96 18.46 -28.54
C GLU A 911 27.09 17.63 -29.82
N SER A 912 28.27 17.63 -30.44
CA SER A 912 28.54 16.87 -31.67
C SER A 912 28.63 15.37 -31.39
N LYS A 913 28.21 14.54 -32.34
CA LYS A 913 28.19 13.07 -32.14
C LYS A 913 29.58 12.49 -31.90
N GLU A 914 30.60 13.11 -32.48
CA GLU A 914 32.02 12.72 -32.43
C GLU A 914 32.64 12.99 -31.05
N THR A 915 32.05 13.90 -30.28
CA THR A 915 32.54 14.28 -28.94
C THR A 915 31.72 13.62 -27.82
N GLN A 916 30.61 12.96 -28.15
CA GLN A 916 29.77 12.26 -27.19
C GLN A 916 30.47 11.04 -26.62
N ILE A 917 30.35 10.87 -25.30
CA ILE A 917 30.93 9.72 -24.61
C ILE A 917 30.17 8.45 -24.99
N THR A 918 30.90 7.46 -25.44
CA THR A 918 30.32 6.22 -25.95
C THR A 918 30.17 5.16 -24.86
N VAL A 919 29.39 4.10 -25.12
CA VAL A 919 29.33 2.93 -24.23
C VAL A 919 30.72 2.32 -24.05
N LYS A 920 31.55 2.29 -25.10
CA LYS A 920 32.91 1.75 -25.01
C LYS A 920 33.77 2.58 -24.06
N ASP A 921 33.70 3.90 -24.16
CA ASP A 921 34.41 4.80 -23.24
C ASP A 921 33.98 4.57 -21.80
N ALA A 922 32.72 4.22 -21.54
CA ALA A 922 32.20 4.05 -20.20
C ALA A 922 32.51 2.68 -19.56
N ILE A 923 32.36 1.59 -20.31
CA ILE A 923 32.36 0.23 -19.74
C ILE A 923 33.29 -0.77 -20.43
N GLY A 924 34.03 -0.37 -21.47
CA GLY A 924 34.85 -1.29 -22.27
C GLY A 924 35.92 -2.05 -21.46
N ASP A 925 36.49 -1.40 -20.44
CA ASP A 925 37.46 -1.99 -19.51
C ASP A 925 36.85 -3.03 -18.56
N LEU A 926 35.51 -3.04 -18.38
CA LEU A 926 34.79 -4.02 -17.54
C LEU A 926 34.38 -5.29 -18.30
N GLU A 927 34.52 -5.32 -19.63
CA GLU A 927 34.03 -6.43 -20.48
C GLU A 927 34.67 -7.77 -20.11
N LYS A 928 35.98 -7.77 -19.83
CA LYS A 928 36.80 -8.98 -19.62
C LYS A 928 36.91 -9.39 -18.15
N ILE A 929 36.20 -8.72 -17.27
CA ILE A 929 36.26 -8.95 -15.83
C ILE A 929 35.35 -10.12 -15.44
N GLU A 930 35.84 -11.01 -14.58
CA GLU A 930 35.00 -12.08 -14.03
C GLU A 930 33.83 -11.51 -13.21
N LEU A 931 32.61 -11.86 -13.61
CA LEU A 931 31.39 -11.36 -13.01
C LEU A 931 31.16 -11.97 -11.62
N ASN A 932 30.58 -11.18 -10.70
CA ASN A 932 30.22 -11.60 -9.34
C ASN A 932 31.40 -12.07 -8.47
N LYS A 933 32.64 -11.75 -8.84
CA LYS A 933 33.84 -12.00 -8.05
C LYS A 933 34.50 -10.66 -7.67
N ASN A 934 35.32 -10.71 -6.63
CA ASN A 934 36.18 -9.59 -6.29
C ASN A 934 37.32 -9.53 -7.31
N VAL A 935 37.18 -8.64 -8.29
CA VAL A 935 38.21 -8.43 -9.32
C VAL A 935 38.81 -7.05 -9.16
N ILE A 936 40.10 -6.95 -9.46
CA ILE A 936 40.86 -5.71 -9.39
C ILE A 936 40.34 -4.72 -10.43
N ILE A 937 40.28 -3.43 -10.08
CA ILE A 937 39.91 -2.36 -11.01
C ILE A 937 40.89 -2.36 -12.20
N PRO A 938 40.39 -2.43 -13.46
CA PRO A 938 41.22 -2.49 -14.65
C PRO A 938 41.90 -1.13 -14.92
N LYS A 939 42.93 -1.11 -15.78
CA LYS A 939 43.55 0.16 -16.23
C LYS A 939 42.54 1.00 -17.02
N SER A 940 42.69 2.32 -16.99
CA SER A 940 41.85 3.23 -17.77
C SER A 940 42.34 3.31 -19.21
N GLU A 941 41.43 3.12 -20.15
CA GLU A 941 41.66 3.19 -21.60
C GLU A 941 41.02 4.45 -22.21
N SER A 942 40.04 5.05 -21.53
CA SER A 942 39.37 6.28 -21.96
C SER A 942 39.51 7.40 -20.92
N GLU A 943 39.26 8.62 -21.36
CA GLU A 943 39.21 9.78 -20.46
C GLU A 943 38.05 9.68 -19.46
N PHE A 944 36.89 9.19 -19.90
CA PHE A 944 35.75 8.92 -19.01
C PHE A 944 36.10 7.91 -17.91
N GLN A 945 36.86 6.86 -18.24
CA GLN A 945 37.32 5.88 -17.25
C GLN A 945 38.34 6.47 -16.28
N ARG A 946 39.19 7.40 -16.71
CA ARG A 946 40.05 8.17 -15.80
C ARG A 946 39.21 9.00 -14.84
N PHE A 947 38.19 9.68 -15.36
CA PHE A 947 37.26 10.49 -14.56
C PHE A 947 36.50 9.64 -13.53
N ILE A 948 35.84 8.56 -13.95
CA ILE A 948 35.01 7.74 -13.06
C ILE A 948 35.81 6.99 -11.99
N LYS A 949 37.11 6.78 -12.22
CA LYS A 949 38.07 6.21 -11.26
C LYS A 949 38.77 7.27 -10.40
N ASN A 950 38.33 8.53 -10.47
CA ASN A 950 38.89 9.67 -9.75
C ASN A 950 40.38 9.96 -10.08
N HIS A 951 40.88 9.58 -11.26
CA HIS A 951 42.23 9.93 -11.71
C HIS A 951 42.32 11.37 -12.25
N ILE A 952 41.18 11.98 -12.60
CA ILE A 952 41.04 13.38 -13.02
C ILE A 952 39.82 13.99 -12.32
N SER A 953 39.85 15.31 -12.10
CA SER A 953 38.75 16.02 -11.43
C SER A 953 37.54 16.24 -12.35
N TYR A 954 36.41 16.66 -11.79
CA TYR A 954 35.26 17.10 -12.59
C TYR A 954 35.62 18.30 -13.48
N GLU A 955 36.37 19.26 -12.95
CA GLU A 955 36.85 20.42 -13.69
C GLU A 955 37.73 20.00 -14.87
N GLU A 956 38.73 19.14 -14.63
CA GLU A 956 39.62 18.65 -15.68
C GLU A 956 38.84 17.88 -16.76
N TYR A 957 37.90 17.02 -16.36
CA TYR A 957 37.03 16.29 -17.28
C TYR A 957 36.20 17.24 -18.16
N VAL A 958 35.55 18.25 -17.56
CA VAL A 958 34.75 19.23 -18.30
C VAL A 958 35.62 20.08 -19.23
N LEU A 959 36.79 20.52 -18.79
CA LEU A 959 37.74 21.31 -19.59
C LEU A 959 38.25 20.54 -20.82
N ASN A 960 38.62 19.28 -20.63
CA ASN A 960 39.12 18.43 -21.70
C ASN A 960 38.02 18.16 -22.75
N LEU A 961 36.80 17.86 -22.33
CA LEU A 961 35.67 17.67 -23.25
C LEU A 961 35.31 18.96 -23.99
N SER A 962 35.25 20.08 -23.30
CA SER A 962 34.99 21.39 -23.90
C SER A 962 36.04 21.75 -24.96
N SER A 963 37.31 21.45 -24.68
CA SER A 963 38.43 21.67 -25.61
C SER A 963 38.32 20.80 -26.86
N LYS A 964 37.91 19.53 -26.71
CA LYS A 964 37.64 18.62 -27.83
C LYS A 964 36.44 19.08 -28.66
N ASN A 965 35.38 19.55 -28.01
CA ASN A 965 34.19 20.05 -28.69
C ASN A 965 34.49 21.29 -29.54
N LYS A 966 35.26 22.25 -29.01
CA LYS A 966 35.71 23.42 -29.79
C LYS A 966 36.57 23.06 -31.01
N ARG A 967 37.42 22.02 -30.90
CA ARG A 967 38.24 21.54 -32.03
C ARG A 967 37.46 20.76 -33.08
N GLY A 968 36.34 20.11 -32.71
CA GLY A 968 35.48 19.35 -33.63
C GLY A 968 34.39 20.17 -34.33
N GLN A 969 34.21 21.44 -33.95
CA GLN A 969 33.32 22.41 -34.62
C GLN A 969 34.04 23.27 -35.67
N ILE A 970 35.38 23.18 -35.74
CA ILE A 970 36.24 23.72 -36.80
C ILE A 970 36.44 22.61 -37.83
#